data_AF-A0A7C4AXT6-F1
#
_entry.id   AF-A0A7C4AXT6-F1
#
_cell.length_a   1.000
_cell.length_b   1.000
_cell.length_c   1.000
_cell.angle_alpha   90.00
_cell.angle_beta   90.00
_cell.angle_gamma   90.00
#
_symmetry.space_group_name_H-M   'P 1'
#
loop_
_entity.id
_entity.type
_entity.pdbx_description
1 polymer ?
#
loop_
_entity_poly.entity_id
_entity_poly.type
_entity_poly.pdbx_seq_one_letter_code
_entity_poly.pdbx_strand_id
1 'polypeptide(L)'
;IYQKLIRSIAPSIYGLEEIKEAILLQMVGGVRRTYPDGVTVRGDINLLLIGDPGTAKSQLLKYVQRIAPRGLYTSGRGVTAAGLTAAVVRDKTGSFTLEAGAVVLADKGIAAIDEFEKMKAEDRVAIHEAMEQQSYHPSTEILLANGKKVKIGEYVDDLFISFESEKVQGINCEILLLPFKEEIYSMDLESGLIKRLRIDRVSRHVAPDFFVSITYSNGRRILVTPEHPVYVFREKGLMVVKAADVKEGDFVPAPRVVEDEHISPPSLTLPPKDPREKEVTLPTQLTPEVAKILGYLITEGCFYQGSSYEIVFTNKNPLILDEVKTLMSLVFGIMHTSSIDSYGVFSLRYASSRLFKWFKLNFPEIVQKARWKRVPSKMFSATPDSIREFLRAAFLGDGSVETEAACYRTASRGLAEDYQDLLLRLGIASRIIRDASSNSFNVYIAGESISRFKDKVIDPSGIRISTISRMVDRSQKVNRHHNVIPTSLAYLINEPNRMLGLRNTGYSHEHAKGGCCITVDVASRFLNKLEKRVEEIEENLMFASSICEPRSITNWPQKQLADVMLVNRSMIDYHGRGGYSEEMRVEPVQKAKDAVALNLVEAKQNIRFIRIKKIRLVPNKGRCRTKWVYDVTVEPTHNFISHGVVLHNTVSVAKGGIVATLNARTAILAAANPVYGRYDDNLNFSENVDLPSTLLSRFDLYFIIKDRPEKEADAKLSDHILQLHMETYDYGDQTIPPSMLRKYLAYCKKLTPKLTPEATERIKNFFLQLRSSSQEANAPISITPRHLESLIRLSVARARVLLRDEVTVEDAEAAIRLMNYSLGTAGLDVSSGKIDIDILMTGRSRSKWEKMRIILKEIENLEGEIGKASLSELRRRCADKKIEPDEFYKLIEQMREQGVVMFPDEDTVRRIKR
;
A
#
# COMPACT_ATOMS: atom_id res chain seq x y z
N ILE A 1 -15.06 9.09 45.94
CA ILE A 1 -15.04 7.72 45.34
C ILE A 1 -14.11 7.63 44.14
N TYR A 2 -14.27 8.46 43.10
CA TYR A 2 -13.43 8.42 41.88
C TYR A 2 -11.92 8.57 42.17
N GLN A 3 -11.51 9.54 42.99
CA GLN A 3 -10.11 9.67 43.43
C GLN A 3 -9.60 8.44 44.20
N LYS A 4 -10.47 7.80 45.00
CA LYS A 4 -10.14 6.56 45.71
C LYS A 4 -9.88 5.41 44.73
N LEU A 5 -10.64 5.33 43.61
CA LEU A 5 -10.39 4.36 42.53
C LEU A 5 -9.04 4.59 41.85
N ILE A 6 -8.67 5.84 41.58
CA ILE A 6 -7.37 6.19 40.96
C ILE A 6 -6.22 5.80 41.91
N ARG A 7 -6.31 6.19 43.19
CA ARG A 7 -5.29 5.84 44.21
C ARG A 7 -5.17 4.34 44.45
N SER A 8 -6.23 3.58 44.16
CA SER A 8 -6.22 2.13 44.27
C SER A 8 -5.46 1.45 43.13
N ILE A 9 -5.09 2.16 42.05
CA ILE A 9 -4.27 1.59 40.97
C ILE A 9 -2.79 1.72 41.33
N ALA A 10 -2.12 0.58 41.49
CA ALA A 10 -0.71 0.46 41.85
C ALA A 10 -0.33 1.37 43.05
N PRO A 11 -0.90 1.13 44.25
CA PRO A 11 -0.66 1.96 45.42
C PRO A 11 0.81 1.94 45.91
N SER A 12 1.59 0.93 45.49
CA SER A 12 3.04 0.87 45.73
C SER A 12 3.83 1.93 44.97
N ILE A 13 3.26 2.51 43.91
CA ILE A 13 3.92 3.54 43.10
C ILE A 13 3.37 4.90 43.54
N TYR A 14 4.25 5.79 43.99
CA TYR A 14 3.85 7.16 44.35
C TYR A 14 3.67 8.02 43.09
N GLY A 15 2.67 8.92 43.08
CA GLY A 15 2.39 9.82 41.96
C GLY A 15 1.70 9.18 40.74
N LEU A 16 1.93 9.78 39.57
CA LEU A 16 1.39 9.39 38.25
C LEU A 16 -0.14 9.33 38.19
N GLU A 17 -0.84 10.29 38.80
CA GLU A 17 -2.30 10.25 38.94
C GLU A 17 -3.02 10.22 37.59
N GLU A 18 -2.57 10.98 36.59
CA GLU A 18 -3.13 11.03 35.24
C GLU A 18 -2.96 9.70 34.49
N ILE A 19 -1.79 9.06 34.63
CA ILE A 19 -1.50 7.76 34.02
C ILE A 19 -2.35 6.68 34.69
N LYS A 20 -2.47 6.70 36.02
CA LYS A 20 -3.35 5.79 36.77
C LYS A 20 -4.81 5.98 36.37
N GLU A 21 -5.26 7.21 36.19
CA GLU A 21 -6.60 7.52 35.69
C GLU A 21 -6.81 6.98 34.26
N ALA A 22 -5.87 7.19 33.35
CA ALA A 22 -5.96 6.65 32.00
C ALA A 22 -6.03 5.11 31.99
N ILE A 23 -5.23 4.44 32.82
CA ILE A 23 -5.27 2.99 33.02
C ILE A 23 -6.63 2.55 33.58
N LEU A 24 -7.22 3.28 34.53
CA LEU A 24 -8.58 3.01 35.02
C LEU A 24 -9.61 3.03 33.89
N LEU A 25 -9.57 4.08 33.06
CA LEU A 25 -10.48 4.23 31.93
C LEU A 25 -10.26 3.14 30.88
N GLN A 26 -9.01 2.75 30.61
CA GLN A 26 -8.67 1.63 29.72
C GLN A 26 -9.25 0.30 30.24
N MET A 27 -9.14 0.04 31.55
CA MET A 27 -9.67 -1.20 32.14
C MET A 27 -11.18 -1.34 31.96
N VAL A 28 -11.92 -0.24 31.86
CA VAL A 28 -13.38 -0.25 31.62
C VAL A 28 -13.71 -0.18 30.12
N GLY A 29 -13.02 0.66 29.36
CA GLY A 29 -13.22 0.87 27.93
C GLY A 29 -14.54 1.59 27.59
N GLY A 30 -14.64 2.06 26.34
CA GLY A 30 -15.84 2.66 25.75
C GLY A 30 -16.89 1.64 25.27
N VAL A 31 -18.01 2.15 24.78
CA VAL A 31 -19.11 1.32 24.25
C VAL A 31 -18.82 0.94 22.80
N ARG A 32 -18.76 -0.37 22.52
CA ARG A 32 -18.74 -0.86 21.14
C ARG A 32 -20.11 -0.62 20.50
N ARG A 33 -20.16 0.01 19.33
CA ARG A 33 -21.40 0.24 18.59
C ARG A 33 -21.31 -0.35 17.20
N THR A 34 -22.36 -1.05 16.79
CA THR A 34 -22.60 -1.45 15.41
C THR A 34 -23.65 -0.49 14.87
N TYR A 35 -23.30 0.28 13.85
CA TYR A 35 -24.24 1.17 13.18
C TYR A 35 -25.16 0.38 12.24
N PRO A 36 -26.33 0.93 11.84
CA PRO A 36 -27.28 0.26 10.95
C PRO A 36 -26.73 -0.02 9.55
N ASP A 37 -25.64 0.64 9.16
CA ASP A 37 -24.87 0.35 7.96
C ASP A 37 -23.94 -0.85 8.13
N GLY A 38 -23.71 -1.37 9.34
CA GLY A 38 -22.80 -2.50 9.60
C GLY A 38 -21.39 -2.09 10.01
N VAL A 39 -21.10 -0.78 10.11
CA VAL A 39 -19.81 -0.28 10.61
C VAL A 39 -19.73 -0.51 12.13
N THR A 40 -18.72 -1.26 12.59
CA THR A 40 -18.48 -1.45 14.02
C THR A 40 -17.40 -0.51 14.53
N VAL A 41 -17.75 0.39 15.44
CA VAL A 41 -16.78 1.26 16.13
C VAL A 41 -16.22 0.54 17.34
N ARG A 42 -14.88 0.50 17.44
CA ARG A 42 -14.17 -0.09 18.58
C ARG A 42 -14.46 0.70 19.86
N GLY A 43 -14.65 -0.02 20.97
CA GLY A 43 -14.78 0.56 22.31
C GLY A 43 -13.46 0.59 23.09
N ASP A 44 -12.47 -0.20 22.67
CA ASP A 44 -11.23 -0.38 23.42
C ASP A 44 -10.32 0.84 23.33
N ILE A 45 -9.59 1.12 24.43
CA ILE A 45 -8.68 2.26 24.58
C ILE A 45 -7.25 1.71 24.63
N ASN A 46 -6.38 2.19 23.74
CA ASN A 46 -4.98 1.77 23.69
C ASN A 46 -4.07 2.84 24.32
N LEU A 47 -3.14 2.41 25.17
CA LEU A 47 -2.22 3.29 25.90
C LEU A 47 -0.76 2.91 25.62
N LEU A 48 0.09 3.92 25.43
CA LEU A 48 1.54 3.77 25.29
C LEU A 48 2.27 4.56 26.39
N LEU A 49 3.11 3.89 27.17
CA LEU A 49 3.96 4.49 28.20
C LEU A 49 5.40 4.52 27.71
N ILE A 50 5.98 5.71 27.57
CA ILE A 50 7.39 5.90 27.20
C ILE A 50 8.09 6.52 28.39
N GLY A 51 9.31 6.10 28.70
CA GLY A 51 10.05 6.75 29.76
C GLY A 51 11.41 6.15 30.03
N ASP A 52 12.16 6.77 30.92
CA ASP A 52 13.50 6.31 31.25
C ASP A 52 13.46 4.95 31.99
N PRO A 53 14.49 4.11 31.91
CA PRO A 53 14.60 2.89 32.72
C PRO A 53 14.46 3.22 34.22
N GLY A 54 13.72 2.40 34.96
CA GLY A 54 13.51 2.60 36.40
C GLY A 54 12.25 3.40 36.79
N THR A 55 11.53 3.98 35.83
CA THR A 55 10.29 4.77 36.04
C THR A 55 9.03 3.94 36.38
N ALA A 56 9.18 2.75 36.96
CA ALA A 56 8.11 1.84 37.38
C ALA A 56 7.11 1.34 36.30
N LYS A 57 7.34 1.61 35.00
CA LYS A 57 6.48 1.16 33.88
C LYS A 57 6.17 -0.33 33.92
N SER A 58 7.18 -1.18 34.05
CA SER A 58 7.01 -2.65 34.13
C SER A 58 6.19 -3.08 35.34
N GLN A 59 6.27 -2.36 36.47
CA GLN A 59 5.43 -2.63 37.65
C GLN A 59 3.96 -2.26 37.40
N LEU A 60 3.69 -1.14 36.73
CA LEU A 60 2.33 -0.75 36.31
C LEU A 60 1.70 -1.83 35.42
N LEU A 61 2.43 -2.30 34.40
CA LEU A 61 1.95 -3.35 33.50
C LEU A 61 1.61 -4.65 34.24
N LYS A 62 2.49 -5.10 35.15
CA LYS A 62 2.27 -6.29 36.00
C LYS A 62 1.08 -6.11 36.95
N TYR A 63 0.86 -4.90 37.45
CA TYR A 63 -0.28 -4.61 38.32
C TYR A 63 -1.61 -4.68 37.55
N VAL A 64 -1.66 -4.07 36.37
CA VAL A 64 -2.85 -4.11 35.49
C VAL A 64 -3.18 -5.55 35.08
N GLN A 65 -2.17 -6.35 34.77
CA GLN A 65 -2.34 -7.78 34.49
C GLN A 65 -3.07 -8.52 35.61
N ARG A 66 -2.74 -8.21 36.88
CA ARG A 66 -3.41 -8.83 38.04
C ARG A 66 -4.83 -8.33 38.25
N ILE A 67 -5.14 -7.07 37.97
CA ILE A 67 -6.47 -6.51 38.27
C ILE A 67 -7.47 -6.72 37.13
N ALA A 68 -7.04 -6.59 35.88
CA ALA A 68 -7.92 -6.68 34.73
C ALA A 68 -8.59 -8.08 34.65
N PRO A 69 -9.89 -8.16 34.28
CA PRO A 69 -10.64 -9.42 34.30
C PRO A 69 -10.11 -10.50 33.32
N ARG A 70 -9.18 -10.13 32.43
CA ARG A 70 -8.35 -11.01 31.56
C ARG A 70 -7.07 -10.26 31.18
N GLY A 71 -6.23 -9.96 32.17
CA GLY A 71 -4.95 -9.29 31.95
C GLY A 71 -3.84 -10.29 31.62
N LEU A 72 -3.04 -10.02 30.60
CA LEU A 72 -1.91 -10.86 30.24
C LEU A 72 -0.67 -9.99 30.00
N TYR A 73 0.48 -10.42 30.54
CA TYR A 73 1.74 -9.68 30.47
C TYR A 73 2.72 -10.41 29.56
N THR A 74 3.39 -9.68 28.67
CA THR A 74 4.36 -10.22 27.73
C THR A 74 5.48 -9.21 27.47
N SER A 75 6.68 -9.69 27.09
CA SER A 75 7.87 -8.84 26.87
C SER A 75 8.32 -8.89 25.41
N GLY A 76 8.59 -7.73 24.80
CA GLY A 76 8.93 -7.61 23.39
C GLY A 76 10.20 -8.35 22.94
N ARG A 77 11.16 -8.60 23.84
CA ARG A 77 12.39 -9.39 23.54
C ARG A 77 12.15 -10.89 23.45
N GLY A 78 11.27 -11.42 24.27
CA GLY A 78 11.06 -12.86 24.44
C GLY A 78 9.97 -13.43 23.54
N VAL A 79 9.27 -12.58 22.79
CA VAL A 79 8.04 -12.96 22.13
C VAL A 79 8.22 -12.96 20.63
N THR A 80 8.05 -14.14 20.05
CA THR A 80 7.87 -14.30 18.61
C THR A 80 6.41 -14.02 18.26
N ALA A 81 6.09 -13.74 16.99
CA ALA A 81 4.72 -13.57 16.51
C ALA A 81 3.79 -14.72 16.96
N ALA A 82 4.35 -15.94 17.15
CA ALA A 82 3.66 -17.10 17.66
C ALA A 82 3.24 -16.96 19.14
N GLY A 83 4.08 -16.35 19.99
CA GLY A 83 3.77 -16.09 21.40
C GLY A 83 2.82 -14.91 21.62
N LEU A 84 2.73 -13.96 20.68
CA LEU A 84 1.72 -12.89 20.68
C LEU A 84 0.35 -13.38 20.20
N THR A 85 0.32 -14.20 19.15
CA THR A 85 -0.92 -14.62 18.47
C THR A 85 -1.34 -16.03 18.83
N ALA A 86 -0.80 -17.06 18.18
CA ALA A 86 -0.97 -18.46 18.53
C ALA A 86 0.27 -19.27 18.09
N ALA A 87 0.65 -20.24 18.92
CA ALA A 87 1.76 -21.16 18.67
C ALA A 87 1.25 -22.61 18.62
N VAL A 88 1.87 -23.44 17.80
CA VAL A 88 1.58 -24.88 17.77
C VAL A 88 2.68 -25.60 18.54
N VAL A 89 2.32 -26.28 19.62
CA VAL A 89 3.23 -27.05 20.48
C VAL A 89 2.91 -28.54 20.34
N ARG A 90 3.95 -29.36 20.18
CA ARG A 90 3.82 -30.81 20.08
C ARG A 90 3.83 -31.41 21.48
N ASP A 91 2.75 -32.08 21.85
CA ASP A 91 2.63 -32.75 23.14
C ASP A 91 3.55 -33.99 23.21
N LYS A 92 3.83 -34.49 24.42
CA LYS A 92 4.70 -35.66 24.67
C LYS A 92 4.19 -36.94 23.99
N THR A 93 2.92 -36.97 23.59
CA THR A 93 2.24 -38.04 22.85
C THR A 93 2.39 -37.91 21.32
N GLY A 94 3.02 -36.85 20.82
CA GLY A 94 3.25 -36.61 19.40
C GLY A 94 2.15 -35.82 18.68
N SER A 95 1.03 -35.52 19.34
CA SER A 95 -0.07 -34.70 18.81
C SER A 95 0.22 -33.20 18.85
N PHE A 96 -0.17 -32.47 17.82
CA PHE A 96 -0.05 -31.01 17.75
C PHE A 96 -1.20 -30.35 18.52
N THR A 97 -0.87 -29.45 19.44
CA THR A 97 -1.82 -28.69 20.26
C THR A 97 -1.58 -27.20 20.05
N LEU A 98 -2.66 -26.41 20.00
CA LEU A 98 -2.58 -24.97 19.77
C LEU A 98 -2.52 -24.24 21.11
N GLU A 99 -1.41 -23.58 21.37
CA GLU A 99 -1.22 -22.69 22.50
C GLU A 99 -1.59 -21.26 22.06
N ALA A 100 -2.68 -20.73 22.60
CA ALA A 100 -3.08 -19.37 22.32
C ALA A 100 -2.04 -18.39 22.88
N GLY A 101 -1.65 -17.41 22.08
CA GLY A 101 -0.69 -16.37 22.45
C GLY A 101 -1.32 -15.26 23.28
N ALA A 102 -0.46 -14.37 23.76
CA ALA A 102 -0.76 -13.33 24.73
C ALA A 102 -1.98 -12.45 24.38
N VAL A 103 -2.09 -12.03 23.11
CA VAL A 103 -3.13 -11.12 22.62
C VAL A 103 -4.47 -11.85 22.41
N VAL A 104 -4.42 -13.14 22.11
CA VAL A 104 -5.62 -13.97 21.94
C VAL A 104 -6.22 -14.39 23.28
N LEU A 105 -5.37 -14.84 24.20
CA LEU A 105 -5.78 -15.22 25.55
C LEU A 105 -6.41 -14.05 26.32
N ALA A 106 -6.06 -12.81 25.95
CA ALA A 106 -6.60 -11.60 26.55
C ALA A 106 -7.93 -11.11 25.93
N ASP A 107 -8.66 -11.88 25.08
CA ASP A 107 -9.93 -11.43 24.44
C ASP A 107 -10.92 -10.80 25.44
N LYS A 108 -11.35 -9.57 25.16
CA LYS A 108 -12.18 -8.65 25.98
C LYS A 108 -11.49 -8.14 27.28
N GLY A 109 -10.19 -8.34 27.37
CA GLY A 109 -9.30 -7.96 28.47
C GLY A 109 -8.23 -6.96 28.05
N ILE A 110 -7.05 -7.05 28.66
CA ILE A 110 -5.91 -6.16 28.41
C ILE A 110 -4.67 -7.00 28.15
N ALA A 111 -3.99 -6.71 27.04
CA ALA A 111 -2.65 -7.20 26.74
C ALA A 111 -1.61 -6.15 27.15
N ALA A 112 -0.83 -6.44 28.17
CA ALA A 112 0.26 -5.60 28.66
C ALA A 112 1.59 -6.05 28.02
N ILE A 113 2.19 -5.17 27.21
CA ILE A 113 3.40 -5.46 26.44
C ILE A 113 4.54 -4.56 26.93
N ASP A 114 5.56 -5.17 27.51
CA ASP A 114 6.76 -4.48 27.97
C ASP A 114 7.88 -4.51 26.91
N GLU A 115 8.82 -3.57 26.96
CA GLU A 115 9.89 -3.43 25.95
C GLU A 115 9.37 -3.45 24.49
N PHE A 116 8.29 -2.72 24.23
CA PHE A 116 7.62 -2.69 22.93
C PHE A 116 8.57 -2.25 21.78
N GLU A 117 9.56 -1.41 22.06
CA GLU A 117 10.57 -0.98 21.09
C GLU A 117 11.44 -2.15 20.58
N LYS A 118 11.59 -3.22 21.36
CA LYS A 118 12.50 -4.33 21.04
C LYS A 118 11.85 -5.45 20.22
N MET A 119 10.57 -5.31 19.86
CA MET A 119 9.88 -6.26 18.98
C MET A 119 10.41 -6.19 17.55
N LYS A 120 10.55 -7.35 16.90
CA LYS A 120 10.94 -7.46 15.49
C LYS A 120 9.86 -6.89 14.57
N ALA A 121 10.26 -6.40 13.39
CA ALA A 121 9.33 -5.84 12.40
C ALA A 121 8.19 -6.81 12.00
N GLU A 122 8.51 -8.11 11.86
CA GLU A 122 7.54 -9.18 11.57
C GLU A 122 6.46 -9.33 12.67
N ASP A 123 6.87 -9.23 13.94
CA ASP A 123 5.97 -9.37 15.10
C ASP A 123 5.09 -8.11 15.28
N ARG A 124 5.60 -6.94 14.87
CA ARG A 124 4.83 -5.67 14.82
C ARG A 124 3.68 -5.77 13.80
N VAL A 125 3.89 -6.43 12.66
CA VAL A 125 2.86 -6.66 11.61
C VAL A 125 1.72 -7.55 12.13
N ALA A 126 2.01 -8.56 12.94
CA ALA A 126 0.98 -9.41 13.55
C ALA A 126 0.03 -8.61 14.49
N ILE A 127 0.56 -7.63 15.22
CA ILE A 127 -0.25 -6.70 16.02
C ILE A 127 -1.07 -5.76 15.11
N HIS A 128 -0.53 -5.34 13.98
CA HIS A 128 -1.28 -4.55 12.99
C HIS A 128 -2.49 -5.28 12.43
N GLU A 129 -2.36 -6.59 12.22
CA GLU A 129 -3.34 -7.49 11.60
C GLU A 129 -4.50 -7.85 12.52
N ALA A 130 -4.23 -8.06 13.82
CA ALA A 130 -5.26 -8.29 14.83
C ALA A 130 -6.29 -7.14 14.94
N MET A 131 -5.99 -5.98 14.35
CA MET A 131 -6.78 -4.75 14.43
C MET A 131 -7.64 -4.44 13.19
N GLU A 132 -7.54 -5.17 12.06
CA GLU A 132 -8.25 -4.85 10.80
C GLU A 132 -8.66 -6.10 9.97
N GLN A 133 -9.96 -6.29 9.67
CA GLN A 133 -10.47 -7.34 8.78
C GLN A 133 -10.87 -6.76 7.41
N GLN A 134 -10.37 -7.32 6.29
CA GLN A 134 -10.59 -6.81 4.92
C GLN A 134 -10.67 -7.97 3.90
N SER A 135 -11.54 -7.91 2.88
CA SER A 135 -11.72 -9.03 1.91
C SER A 135 -12.43 -8.64 0.60
N TYR A 136 -12.36 -9.52 -0.41
CA TYR A 136 -13.01 -9.41 -1.72
C TYR A 136 -14.35 -10.16 -1.82
N HIS A 137 -15.23 -9.74 -2.74
CA HIS A 137 -16.45 -10.49 -3.05
C HIS A 137 -16.14 -11.76 -3.87
N PRO A 138 -16.84 -12.90 -3.67
CA PRO A 138 -16.61 -14.18 -4.37
C PRO A 138 -16.62 -14.11 -5.90
N SER A 139 -17.38 -13.17 -6.46
CA SER A 139 -17.49 -12.99 -7.92
C SER A 139 -16.28 -12.33 -8.56
N THR A 140 -15.26 -11.95 -7.79
CA THR A 140 -14.07 -11.28 -8.30
C THR A 140 -13.20 -12.29 -9.06
N GLU A 141 -12.90 -12.04 -10.33
CA GLU A 141 -11.99 -12.89 -11.12
C GLU A 141 -10.52 -12.54 -10.82
N ILE A 142 -9.67 -13.55 -10.66
CA ILE A 142 -8.22 -13.43 -10.55
C ILE A 142 -7.56 -14.14 -11.73
N LEU A 143 -6.44 -13.59 -12.22
CA LEU A 143 -5.62 -14.17 -13.28
C LEU A 143 -4.38 -14.79 -12.66
N LEU A 144 -4.28 -16.11 -12.73
CA LEU A 144 -3.12 -16.86 -12.26
C LEU A 144 -2.00 -16.81 -13.29
N ALA A 145 -0.76 -17.03 -12.85
CA ALA A 145 0.42 -17.00 -13.72
C ALA A 145 0.43 -18.12 -14.77
N ASN A 146 -0.28 -19.22 -14.51
CA ASN A 146 -0.50 -20.32 -15.47
C ASN A 146 -1.49 -19.96 -16.60
N GLY A 147 -2.05 -18.75 -16.62
CA GLY A 147 -3.01 -18.28 -17.61
C GLY A 147 -4.48 -18.63 -17.30
N LYS A 148 -4.74 -19.39 -16.23
CA LYS A 148 -6.11 -19.71 -15.81
C LYS A 148 -6.74 -18.50 -15.13
N LYS A 149 -7.95 -18.15 -15.55
CA LYS A 149 -8.81 -17.18 -14.85
C LYS A 149 -9.81 -17.94 -13.99
N VAL A 150 -9.86 -17.57 -12.72
CA VAL A 150 -10.75 -18.21 -11.75
C VAL A 150 -11.47 -17.15 -10.95
N LYS A 151 -12.71 -17.42 -10.54
CA LYS A 151 -13.37 -16.59 -9.53
C LYS A 151 -12.80 -16.94 -8.18
N ILE A 152 -12.45 -15.92 -7.39
CA ILE A 152 -11.84 -16.12 -6.08
C ILE A 152 -12.71 -16.98 -5.16
N GLY A 153 -14.04 -16.85 -5.21
CA GLY A 153 -14.95 -17.66 -4.40
C GLY A 153 -14.90 -19.15 -4.77
N GLU A 154 -15.13 -19.47 -6.04
CA GLU A 154 -15.10 -20.86 -6.55
C GLU A 154 -13.72 -21.49 -6.36
N TYR A 155 -12.65 -20.74 -6.66
CA TYR A 155 -11.28 -21.19 -6.50
C TYR A 155 -10.94 -21.53 -5.04
N VAL A 156 -11.24 -20.61 -4.12
CA VAL A 156 -10.94 -20.83 -2.70
C VAL A 156 -11.83 -21.93 -2.13
N ASP A 157 -13.11 -22.00 -2.50
CA ASP A 157 -14.00 -23.07 -2.07
C ASP A 157 -13.54 -24.46 -2.58
N ASP A 158 -13.13 -24.58 -3.84
CA ASP A 158 -12.60 -25.81 -4.42
C ASP A 158 -11.32 -26.27 -3.70
N LEU A 159 -10.46 -25.32 -3.33
CA LEU A 159 -9.26 -25.59 -2.54
C LEU A 159 -9.60 -26.06 -1.12
N PHE A 160 -10.59 -25.44 -0.47
CA PHE A 160 -11.06 -25.88 0.84
C PHE A 160 -11.67 -27.29 0.81
N ILE A 161 -12.32 -27.69 -0.29
CA ILE A 161 -12.84 -29.05 -0.48
C ILE A 161 -11.69 -30.04 -0.74
N SER A 162 -10.74 -29.64 -1.59
CA SER A 162 -9.63 -30.52 -2.01
C SER A 162 -8.62 -30.77 -0.88
N PHE A 163 -8.43 -29.80 0.01
CA PHE A 163 -7.48 -29.83 1.12
C PHE A 163 -8.19 -29.70 2.48
N GLU A 164 -9.31 -30.41 2.65
CA GLU A 164 -10.13 -30.33 3.85
C GLU A 164 -9.37 -30.74 5.14
N SER A 165 -8.34 -31.58 5.03
CA SER A 165 -7.47 -31.98 6.15
C SER A 165 -6.45 -30.92 6.58
N GLU A 166 -6.10 -29.97 5.70
CA GLU A 166 -5.15 -28.88 5.96
C GLU A 166 -5.86 -27.53 6.18
N LYS A 167 -7.18 -27.54 6.01
CA LYS A 167 -8.06 -26.42 6.31
C LYS A 167 -7.98 -26.09 7.78
N VAL A 168 -7.95 -24.79 8.07
CA VAL A 168 -8.06 -24.37 9.46
C VAL A 168 -9.13 -23.33 9.67
N GLN A 169 -9.92 -23.61 10.72
CA GLN A 169 -11.17 -22.96 11.03
C GLN A 169 -10.97 -21.97 12.18
N GLY A 170 -11.16 -20.69 11.89
CA GLY A 170 -11.26 -19.62 12.88
C GLY A 170 -12.72 -19.38 13.31
N ILE A 171 -12.92 -18.45 14.24
CA ILE A 171 -14.26 -18.14 14.77
C ILE A 171 -15.18 -17.53 13.70
N ASN A 172 -14.64 -16.70 12.80
CA ASN A 172 -15.36 -16.02 11.71
C ASN A 172 -14.62 -16.09 10.37
N CYS A 173 -13.63 -16.98 10.25
CA CYS A 173 -12.86 -17.17 9.04
C CYS A 173 -12.53 -18.64 8.82
N GLU A 174 -12.09 -18.94 7.61
CA GLU A 174 -11.37 -20.16 7.31
C GLU A 174 -10.16 -19.82 6.46
N ILE A 175 -9.03 -20.46 6.72
CA ILE A 175 -7.77 -20.16 6.02
C ILE A 175 -7.12 -21.49 5.61
N LEU A 176 -6.51 -21.47 4.43
CA LEU A 176 -5.76 -22.58 3.87
C LEU A 176 -4.39 -22.06 3.43
N LEU A 177 -3.34 -22.67 3.97
CA LEU A 177 -1.97 -22.52 3.46
C LEU A 177 -1.83 -23.41 2.24
N LEU A 178 -1.35 -22.89 1.12
CA LEU A 178 -1.23 -23.69 -0.11
C LEU A 178 0.06 -24.51 -0.10
N PRO A 179 0.00 -25.85 -0.19
CA PRO A 179 1.20 -26.70 -0.20
C PRO A 179 1.88 -26.76 -1.57
N PHE A 180 1.25 -26.26 -2.63
CA PHE A 180 1.74 -26.30 -4.00
C PHE A 180 1.96 -24.90 -4.59
N LYS A 181 2.82 -24.83 -5.61
CA LYS A 181 3.32 -23.57 -6.18
C LYS A 181 2.34 -22.99 -7.21
N GLU A 182 1.20 -22.47 -6.76
CA GLU A 182 0.37 -21.64 -7.62
C GLU A 182 0.84 -20.18 -7.53
N GLU A 183 1.02 -19.55 -8.69
CA GLU A 183 1.65 -18.23 -8.81
C GLU A 183 0.66 -17.20 -9.35
N ILE A 184 0.85 -15.94 -8.96
CA ILE A 184 0.10 -14.79 -9.41
C ILE A 184 1.05 -13.65 -9.79
N TYR A 185 0.63 -12.80 -10.73
CA TYR A 185 1.40 -11.63 -11.10
C TYR A 185 1.25 -10.54 -10.04
N SER A 186 2.38 -10.02 -9.58
CA SER A 186 2.47 -8.91 -8.64
C SER A 186 3.34 -7.80 -9.22
N MET A 187 3.16 -6.57 -8.75
CA MET A 187 3.89 -5.41 -9.24
C MET A 187 4.64 -4.73 -8.10
N ASP A 188 5.93 -4.54 -8.28
CA ASP A 188 6.70 -3.65 -7.41
C ASP A 188 6.33 -2.20 -7.75
N LEU A 189 5.76 -1.50 -6.79
CA LEU A 189 5.24 -0.14 -6.96
C LEU A 189 6.35 0.93 -6.96
N GLU A 190 7.58 0.57 -6.55
CA GLU A 190 8.74 1.47 -6.61
C GLU A 190 9.44 1.36 -7.96
N SER A 191 9.74 0.13 -8.40
CA SER A 191 10.43 -0.11 -9.68
C SER A 191 9.49 -0.20 -10.89
N GLY A 192 8.20 -0.44 -10.68
CA GLY A 192 7.22 -0.70 -11.73
C GLY A 192 7.39 -2.04 -12.44
N LEU A 193 8.23 -2.94 -11.91
CA LEU A 193 8.49 -4.26 -12.48
C LEU A 193 7.44 -5.28 -12.01
N ILE A 194 7.04 -6.17 -12.92
CA ILE A 194 6.10 -7.24 -12.64
C ILE A 194 6.87 -8.50 -12.31
N LYS A 195 6.50 -9.17 -11.23
CA LYS A 195 7.10 -10.42 -10.76
C LYS A 195 6.02 -11.48 -10.59
N ARG A 196 6.37 -12.74 -10.86
CA ARG A 196 5.55 -13.88 -10.45
C ARG A 196 5.86 -14.21 -9.01
N LEU A 197 4.84 -14.22 -8.17
CA LEU A 197 4.95 -14.60 -6.77
C LEU A 197 3.99 -15.74 -6.49
N ARG A 198 4.41 -16.65 -5.61
CA ARG A 198 3.55 -17.74 -5.15
C ARG A 198 2.42 -17.18 -4.29
N ILE A 199 1.26 -17.81 -4.36
CA ILE A 199 0.18 -17.57 -3.41
C ILE A 199 0.53 -18.33 -2.14
N ASP A 200 0.82 -17.62 -1.06
CA ASP A 200 1.21 -18.24 0.20
C ASP A 200 -0.02 -18.79 0.96
N ARG A 201 -1.17 -18.11 0.86
CA ARG A 201 -2.41 -18.48 1.56
C ARG A 201 -3.67 -17.96 0.89
N VAL A 202 -4.77 -18.65 1.14
CA VAL A 202 -6.13 -18.20 0.80
C VAL A 202 -7.02 -18.21 2.04
N SER A 203 -7.95 -17.26 2.13
CA SER A 203 -8.87 -17.15 3.26
C SER A 203 -10.29 -16.80 2.84
N ARG A 204 -11.27 -17.13 3.68
CA ARG A 204 -12.64 -16.63 3.58
C ARG A 204 -13.16 -16.15 4.94
N HIS A 205 -13.89 -15.04 4.96
CA HIS A 205 -14.43 -14.36 6.15
C HIS A 205 -15.93 -14.11 6.00
N VAL A 206 -16.64 -13.89 7.10
CA VAL A 206 -18.09 -13.58 7.05
C VAL A 206 -18.31 -12.25 6.31
N ALA A 207 -19.24 -12.24 5.36
CA ALA A 207 -19.51 -11.09 4.52
C ALA A 207 -20.22 -9.95 5.28
N PRO A 208 -19.88 -8.66 5.01
CA PRO A 208 -20.56 -7.50 5.58
C PRO A 208 -21.94 -7.24 4.95
N ASP A 209 -22.72 -6.31 5.51
CA ASP A 209 -24.06 -5.95 5.03
C ASP A 209 -24.05 -5.16 3.71
N PHE A 210 -22.93 -4.54 3.36
CA PHE A 210 -22.76 -3.76 2.12
C PHE A 210 -21.35 -3.86 1.56
N PHE A 211 -21.23 -3.63 0.25
CA PHE A 211 -20.00 -3.66 -0.53
C PHE A 211 -19.79 -2.34 -1.27
N VAL A 212 -18.54 -2.05 -1.62
CA VAL A 212 -18.18 -0.92 -2.48
C VAL A 212 -17.81 -1.45 -3.86
N SER A 213 -18.56 -1.01 -4.89
CA SER A 213 -18.27 -1.28 -6.30
C SER A 213 -17.49 -0.11 -6.89
N ILE A 214 -16.25 -0.35 -7.29
CA ILE A 214 -15.37 0.65 -7.92
C ILE A 214 -15.28 0.33 -9.41
N THR A 215 -15.65 1.28 -10.28
CA THR A 215 -15.54 1.15 -11.75
C THR A 215 -14.42 2.04 -12.27
N TYR A 216 -13.49 1.46 -13.02
CA TYR A 216 -12.31 2.14 -13.54
C TYR A 216 -12.49 2.63 -14.98
N SER A 217 -11.57 3.49 -15.43
CA SER A 217 -11.61 4.08 -16.77
C SER A 217 -11.40 3.08 -17.92
N ASN A 218 -10.77 1.94 -17.65
CA ASN A 218 -10.61 0.82 -18.58
C ASN A 218 -11.92 0.01 -18.81
N GLY A 219 -13.00 0.33 -18.08
CA GLY A 219 -14.31 -0.33 -18.17
C GLY A 219 -14.49 -1.52 -17.22
N ARG A 220 -13.45 -1.88 -16.46
CA ARG A 220 -13.49 -2.92 -15.43
C ARG A 220 -14.08 -2.40 -14.14
N ARG A 221 -14.52 -3.32 -13.29
CA ARG A 221 -15.03 -3.02 -11.95
C ARG A 221 -14.57 -4.08 -10.96
N ILE A 222 -14.38 -3.67 -9.71
CA ILE A 222 -14.17 -4.58 -8.58
C ILE A 222 -15.27 -4.36 -7.54
N LEU A 223 -15.53 -5.39 -6.73
CA LEU A 223 -16.50 -5.36 -5.64
C LEU A 223 -15.81 -5.84 -4.36
N VAL A 224 -15.64 -4.94 -3.39
CA VAL A 224 -14.81 -5.15 -2.19
C VAL A 224 -15.53 -4.71 -0.92
N THR A 225 -15.04 -5.16 0.24
CA THR A 225 -15.51 -4.65 1.54
C THR A 225 -15.19 -3.17 1.70
N PRO A 226 -15.98 -2.38 2.45
CA PRO A 226 -15.74 -0.94 2.65
C PRO A 226 -14.35 -0.60 3.20
N GLU A 227 -13.82 -1.46 4.04
CA GLU A 227 -12.49 -1.32 4.67
C GLU A 227 -11.33 -1.78 3.77
N HIS A 228 -11.61 -2.28 2.56
CA HIS A 228 -10.58 -2.85 1.70
C HIS A 228 -9.61 -1.77 1.19
N PRO A 229 -8.28 -1.97 1.31
CA PRO A 229 -7.29 -1.00 0.87
C PRO A 229 -7.23 -0.90 -0.65
N VAL A 230 -7.19 0.33 -1.15
CA VAL A 230 -7.06 0.64 -2.57
C VAL A 230 -5.89 1.60 -2.73
N TYR A 231 -4.96 1.27 -3.62
CA TYR A 231 -3.88 2.16 -4.00
C TYR A 231 -4.44 3.36 -4.77
N VAL A 232 -4.18 4.56 -4.26
CA VAL A 232 -4.62 5.82 -4.86
C VAL A 232 -3.45 6.80 -4.89
N PHE A 233 -3.29 7.52 -5.98
CA PHE A 233 -2.30 8.59 -6.10
C PHE A 233 -2.93 9.95 -5.76
N ARG A 234 -2.49 10.60 -4.67
CA ARG A 234 -2.92 11.95 -4.22
C ARG A 234 -1.69 12.73 -3.72
N GLU A 235 -1.72 14.06 -3.83
CA GLU A 235 -0.73 14.97 -3.22
C GLU A 235 0.76 14.62 -3.46
N LYS A 236 1.09 14.22 -4.71
CA LYS A 236 2.45 13.86 -5.18
C LYS A 236 2.98 12.49 -4.72
N GLY A 237 2.14 11.59 -4.19
CA GLY A 237 2.59 10.23 -3.82
C GLY A 237 1.50 9.17 -3.97
N LEU A 238 1.94 7.90 -3.99
CA LEU A 238 1.05 6.75 -3.91
C LEU A 238 0.70 6.50 -2.44
N MET A 239 -0.60 6.44 -2.13
CA MET A 239 -1.11 6.17 -0.79
C MET A 239 -2.13 5.03 -0.81
N VAL A 240 -2.33 4.38 0.32
CA VAL A 240 -3.36 3.35 0.50
C VAL A 240 -4.56 3.97 1.21
N VAL A 241 -5.73 3.88 0.58
CA VAL A 241 -6.99 4.45 1.06
C VAL A 241 -8.06 3.36 1.14
N LYS A 242 -8.93 3.39 2.15
CA LYS A 242 -10.04 2.42 2.26
C LYS A 242 -11.03 2.60 1.11
N ALA A 243 -11.63 1.53 0.62
CA ALA A 243 -12.58 1.57 -0.49
C ALA A 243 -13.74 2.55 -0.25
N ALA A 244 -14.19 2.72 1.00
CA ALA A 244 -15.21 3.70 1.38
C ALA A 244 -14.77 5.17 1.21
N ASP A 245 -13.46 5.46 1.33
CA ASP A 245 -12.87 6.81 1.30
C ASP A 245 -12.31 7.20 -0.09
N VAL A 246 -12.41 6.28 -1.05
CA VAL A 246 -12.03 6.48 -2.45
C VAL A 246 -13.01 7.47 -3.11
N LYS A 247 -12.49 8.36 -3.97
CA LYS A 247 -13.27 9.39 -4.67
C LYS A 247 -13.27 9.16 -6.18
N GLU A 248 -14.36 9.56 -6.84
CA GLU A 248 -14.40 9.58 -8.30
C GLU A 248 -13.36 10.59 -8.83
N GLY A 249 -12.58 10.18 -9.84
CA GLY A 249 -11.47 10.96 -10.38
C GLY A 249 -10.08 10.59 -9.83
N ASP A 250 -10.01 9.85 -8.72
CA ASP A 250 -8.75 9.33 -8.17
C ASP A 250 -7.99 8.46 -9.20
N PHE A 251 -6.66 8.47 -9.12
CA PHE A 251 -5.78 7.66 -9.97
C PHE A 251 -5.31 6.41 -9.24
N VAL A 252 -5.36 5.27 -9.91
CA VAL A 252 -4.95 3.95 -9.41
C VAL A 252 -3.83 3.41 -10.30
N PRO A 253 -2.79 2.80 -9.72
CA PRO A 253 -1.71 2.18 -10.48
C PRO A 253 -2.22 0.98 -11.28
N ALA A 254 -1.69 0.84 -12.49
CA ALA A 254 -1.98 -0.20 -13.44
C ALA A 254 -0.70 -0.59 -14.19
N PRO A 255 -0.54 -1.86 -14.58
CA PRO A 255 0.60 -2.28 -15.39
C PRO A 255 0.53 -1.70 -16.80
N ARG A 256 1.69 -1.36 -17.39
CA ARG A 256 1.80 -0.93 -18.79
C ARG A 256 1.86 -2.12 -19.75
N VAL A 257 2.57 -3.17 -19.37
CA VAL A 257 2.73 -4.44 -20.07
C VAL A 257 2.78 -5.52 -18.99
N VAL A 258 2.17 -6.69 -19.22
CA VAL A 258 2.36 -7.86 -18.36
C VAL A 258 3.31 -8.80 -19.10
N GLU A 259 4.61 -8.64 -18.84
CA GLU A 259 5.66 -9.47 -19.43
C GLU A 259 5.85 -10.76 -18.63
N ASP A 260 6.35 -11.78 -19.32
CA ASP A 260 6.48 -13.13 -18.79
C ASP A 260 7.86 -13.67 -19.16
N GLU A 261 8.72 -13.90 -18.16
CA GLU A 261 10.13 -14.26 -18.38
C GLU A 261 10.32 -15.73 -18.81
N HIS A 262 9.32 -16.60 -18.63
CA HIS A 262 9.41 -18.02 -18.95
C HIS A 262 8.37 -18.41 -20.01
N ILE A 263 8.73 -18.17 -21.27
CA ILE A 263 7.84 -18.41 -22.40
C ILE A 263 8.23 -19.72 -23.08
N SER A 264 7.59 -20.82 -22.68
CA SER A 264 7.58 -22.05 -23.46
C SER A 264 6.20 -22.24 -24.09
N PRO A 265 6.10 -22.77 -25.32
CA PRO A 265 4.80 -23.00 -25.95
C PRO A 265 4.01 -24.03 -25.11
N PRO A 266 2.76 -23.71 -24.72
CA PRO A 266 1.92 -24.62 -23.94
C PRO A 266 1.74 -25.98 -24.60
N SER A 267 1.88 -27.06 -23.84
CA SER A 267 1.66 -28.41 -24.35
C SER A 267 0.17 -28.73 -24.55
N LEU A 268 -0.12 -29.53 -25.57
CA LEU A 268 -1.46 -29.95 -25.98
C LEU A 268 -1.59 -31.46 -25.86
N THR A 269 -2.68 -31.89 -25.23
CA THR A 269 -2.95 -33.29 -24.92
C THR A 269 -3.63 -33.97 -26.11
N LEU A 270 -3.18 -35.18 -26.43
CA LEU A 270 -3.78 -35.98 -27.51
C LEU A 270 -4.93 -36.84 -26.96
N PRO A 271 -6.09 -36.88 -27.64
CA PRO A 271 -7.16 -37.79 -27.27
C PRO A 271 -6.78 -39.26 -27.58
N PRO A 272 -7.32 -40.23 -26.83
CA PRO A 272 -7.11 -41.65 -27.10
C PRO A 272 -7.45 -42.01 -28.55
N LYS A 273 -6.65 -42.89 -29.18
CA LYS A 273 -6.85 -43.32 -30.57
C LYS A 273 -7.90 -44.42 -30.64
N ASP A 274 -9.02 -44.14 -31.31
CA ASP A 274 -10.03 -45.15 -31.66
C ASP A 274 -9.78 -45.62 -33.10
N PRO A 275 -9.70 -46.94 -33.36
CA PRO A 275 -9.45 -47.50 -34.69
C PRO A 275 -10.47 -47.08 -35.76
N ARG A 276 -11.68 -46.66 -35.37
CA ARG A 276 -12.76 -46.28 -36.29
C ARG A 276 -12.72 -44.80 -36.72
N GLU A 277 -11.81 -44.01 -36.15
CA GLU A 277 -11.70 -42.58 -36.43
C GLU A 277 -10.78 -42.28 -37.62
N LYS A 278 -11.09 -41.22 -38.38
CA LYS A 278 -10.21 -40.72 -39.44
C LYS A 278 -8.85 -40.31 -38.86
N GLU A 279 -7.77 -40.65 -39.58
CA GLU A 279 -6.44 -40.16 -39.23
C GLU A 279 -6.34 -38.66 -39.50
N VAL A 280 -5.87 -37.92 -38.50
CA VAL A 280 -5.72 -36.46 -38.50
C VAL A 280 -4.43 -36.15 -37.75
N THR A 281 -3.61 -35.26 -38.30
CA THR A 281 -2.41 -34.74 -37.62
C THR A 281 -2.85 -33.83 -36.47
N LEU A 282 -2.37 -34.09 -35.25
CA LEU A 282 -2.74 -33.30 -34.08
C LEU A 282 -1.47 -32.70 -33.45
N PRO A 283 -1.37 -31.37 -33.36
CA PRO A 283 -0.20 -30.74 -32.76
C PRO A 283 -0.16 -31.00 -31.24
N THR A 284 1.05 -31.15 -30.71
CA THR A 284 1.33 -31.38 -29.29
C THR A 284 1.74 -30.11 -28.56
N GLN A 285 1.88 -29.00 -29.27
CA GLN A 285 2.22 -27.68 -28.74
C GLN A 285 1.37 -26.59 -29.39
N LEU A 286 1.15 -25.51 -28.66
CA LEU A 286 0.45 -24.33 -29.16
C LEU A 286 1.40 -23.49 -30.01
N THR A 287 1.36 -23.69 -31.33
CA THR A 287 2.13 -22.91 -32.30
C THR A 287 1.36 -21.67 -32.77
N PRO A 288 2.01 -20.68 -33.40
CA PRO A 288 1.33 -19.50 -33.96
C PRO A 288 0.22 -19.86 -34.96
N GLU A 289 0.38 -20.92 -35.74
CA GLU A 289 -0.63 -21.40 -36.70
C GLU A 289 -1.87 -21.94 -35.98
N VAL A 290 -1.68 -22.73 -34.92
CA VAL A 290 -2.78 -23.20 -34.06
C VAL A 290 -3.48 -22.01 -33.41
N ALA A 291 -2.73 -21.04 -32.91
CA ALA A 291 -3.27 -19.83 -32.29
C ALA A 291 -4.10 -19.01 -33.29
N LYS A 292 -3.66 -18.90 -34.55
CA LYS A 292 -4.42 -18.25 -35.63
C LYS A 292 -5.75 -18.96 -35.91
N ILE A 293 -5.74 -20.29 -35.97
CA ILE A 293 -6.95 -21.10 -36.14
C ILE A 293 -7.91 -20.90 -34.95
N LEU A 294 -7.39 -20.84 -33.72
CA LEU A 294 -8.20 -20.55 -32.53
C LEU A 294 -8.86 -19.17 -32.60
N GLY A 295 -8.16 -18.16 -33.14
CA GLY A 295 -8.74 -16.83 -33.38
C GLY A 295 -9.93 -16.89 -34.33
N TYR A 296 -9.80 -17.59 -35.46
CA TYR A 296 -10.90 -17.81 -36.40
C TYR A 296 -12.04 -18.64 -35.81
N LEU A 297 -11.75 -19.62 -34.95
CA LEU A 297 -12.76 -20.44 -34.28
C LEU A 297 -13.63 -19.64 -33.31
N ILE A 298 -13.04 -18.63 -32.66
CA ILE A 298 -13.78 -17.79 -31.72
C ILE A 298 -14.79 -16.91 -32.45
N THR A 299 -14.39 -16.29 -33.56
CA THR A 299 -15.23 -15.34 -34.30
C THR A 299 -16.18 -16.06 -35.27
N GLU A 300 -15.63 -16.92 -36.14
CA GLU A 300 -16.37 -17.53 -37.25
C GLU A 300 -16.73 -19.00 -37.02
N GLY A 301 -16.15 -19.62 -35.99
CA GLY A 301 -16.27 -21.05 -35.71
C GLY A 301 -17.53 -21.44 -34.93
N CYS A 302 -18.18 -22.51 -35.40
CA CYS A 302 -19.28 -23.19 -34.73
C CYS A 302 -18.98 -24.69 -34.61
N PHE A 303 -19.24 -25.24 -33.42
CA PHE A 303 -19.10 -26.66 -33.13
C PHE A 303 -20.49 -27.30 -33.13
N TYR A 304 -20.67 -28.33 -33.96
CA TYR A 304 -21.92 -29.10 -34.03
C TYR A 304 -21.68 -30.52 -33.49
N GLN A 305 -22.54 -30.93 -32.56
CA GLN A 305 -22.58 -32.27 -32.00
C GLN A 305 -23.97 -32.86 -32.25
N GLY A 306 -24.09 -33.69 -33.30
CA GLY A 306 -25.33 -34.35 -33.69
C GLY A 306 -25.08 -35.81 -34.06
N SER A 307 -25.56 -36.27 -35.22
CA SER A 307 -25.23 -37.58 -35.80
C SER A 307 -23.75 -37.68 -36.22
N SER A 308 -23.10 -36.53 -36.47
CA SER A 308 -21.69 -36.36 -36.77
C SER A 308 -21.10 -35.26 -35.88
N TYR A 309 -19.78 -35.29 -35.70
CA TYR A 309 -19.01 -34.22 -35.04
C TYR A 309 -18.39 -33.33 -36.10
N GLU A 310 -18.83 -32.07 -36.16
CA GLU A 310 -18.45 -31.12 -37.20
C GLU A 310 -17.96 -29.80 -36.62
N ILE A 311 -16.92 -29.26 -37.24
CA ILE A 311 -16.43 -27.90 -37.02
C ILE A 311 -16.74 -27.11 -38.28
N VAL A 312 -17.45 -25.99 -38.14
CA VAL A 312 -17.91 -25.19 -39.27
C VAL A 312 -17.42 -23.76 -39.12
N PHE A 313 -16.82 -23.22 -40.18
CA PHE A 313 -16.47 -21.81 -40.29
C PHE A 313 -17.39 -21.16 -41.31
N THR A 314 -17.98 -20.02 -40.97
CA THR A 314 -18.91 -19.30 -41.87
C THR A 314 -18.49 -17.86 -42.00
N ASN A 315 -18.31 -17.34 -43.22
CA ASN A 315 -18.04 -15.92 -43.44
C ASN A 315 -18.54 -15.47 -44.82
N LYS A 316 -18.83 -14.17 -44.97
CA LYS A 316 -19.17 -13.57 -46.28
C LYS A 316 -17.95 -13.32 -47.16
N ASN A 317 -16.78 -13.11 -46.56
CA ASN A 317 -15.55 -12.87 -47.29
C ASN A 317 -14.83 -14.21 -47.58
N PRO A 318 -14.73 -14.63 -48.86
CA PRO A 318 -14.11 -15.90 -49.23
C PRO A 318 -12.60 -15.94 -48.93
N LEU A 319 -11.92 -14.78 -48.88
CA LEU A 319 -10.48 -14.71 -48.60
C LEU A 319 -10.13 -15.22 -47.18
N ILE A 320 -10.98 -14.90 -46.20
CA ILE A 320 -10.80 -15.37 -44.80
C ILE A 320 -10.93 -16.89 -44.75
N LEU A 321 -11.90 -17.45 -45.47
CA LEU A 321 -12.13 -18.89 -45.51
C LEU A 321 -11.04 -19.64 -46.28
N ASP A 322 -10.47 -19.05 -47.33
CA ASP A 322 -9.36 -19.67 -48.07
C ASP A 322 -8.09 -19.75 -47.20
N GLU A 323 -7.85 -18.75 -46.37
CA GLU A 323 -6.77 -18.80 -45.37
C GLU A 323 -7.04 -19.88 -44.32
N VAL A 324 -8.26 -19.97 -43.78
CA VAL A 324 -8.65 -21.06 -42.85
C VAL A 324 -8.47 -22.43 -43.49
N LYS A 325 -8.88 -22.59 -44.75
CA LYS A 325 -8.69 -23.83 -45.52
C LYS A 325 -7.22 -24.22 -45.62
N THR A 326 -6.37 -23.27 -45.98
CA THR A 326 -4.92 -23.49 -46.09
C THR A 326 -4.32 -23.89 -44.75
N LEU A 327 -4.66 -23.18 -43.67
CA LEU A 327 -4.18 -23.47 -42.31
C LEU A 327 -4.67 -24.84 -41.79
N MET A 328 -5.95 -25.16 -41.98
CA MET A 328 -6.53 -26.43 -41.53
C MET A 328 -5.92 -27.62 -42.30
N SER A 329 -5.63 -27.44 -43.59
CA SER A 329 -4.92 -28.46 -44.38
C SER A 329 -3.47 -28.62 -43.93
N LEU A 330 -2.76 -27.53 -43.66
CA LEU A 330 -1.35 -27.55 -43.27
C LEU A 330 -1.14 -28.13 -41.86
N VAL A 331 -1.96 -27.72 -40.89
CA VAL A 331 -1.80 -28.11 -39.48
C VAL A 331 -2.41 -29.48 -39.20
N PHE A 332 -3.60 -29.75 -39.74
CA PHE A 332 -4.39 -30.95 -39.39
C PHE A 332 -4.50 -31.99 -40.52
N GLY A 333 -4.08 -31.66 -41.74
CA GLY A 333 -4.14 -32.59 -42.87
C GLY A 333 -5.56 -33.01 -43.27
N ILE A 334 -6.57 -32.19 -42.95
CA ILE A 334 -7.99 -32.55 -43.08
C ILE A 334 -8.65 -31.88 -44.29
N MET A 335 -9.48 -32.65 -45.00
CA MET A 335 -10.31 -32.16 -46.10
C MET A 335 -11.57 -31.47 -45.59
N HIS A 336 -12.04 -30.46 -46.32
CA HIS A 336 -13.27 -29.71 -46.02
C HIS A 336 -14.37 -30.00 -47.05
N THR A 337 -15.61 -29.72 -46.65
CA THR A 337 -16.74 -29.57 -47.57
C THR A 337 -17.14 -28.10 -47.59
N SER A 338 -17.19 -27.49 -48.78
CA SER A 338 -17.64 -26.10 -48.94
C SER A 338 -19.11 -26.06 -49.37
N SER A 339 -19.85 -25.09 -48.85
CA SER A 339 -21.22 -24.79 -49.28
C SER A 339 -21.47 -23.29 -49.27
N ILE A 340 -22.33 -22.80 -50.14
CA ILE A 340 -22.77 -21.40 -50.18
C ILE A 340 -24.27 -21.40 -49.91
N ASP A 341 -24.71 -20.65 -48.91
CA ASP A 341 -26.13 -20.48 -48.63
C ASP A 341 -26.76 -19.40 -49.52
N SER A 342 -28.09 -19.42 -49.62
CA SER A 342 -29.01 -18.48 -50.28
C SER A 342 -28.68 -17.00 -50.05
N TYR A 343 -28.08 -16.67 -48.90
CA TYR A 343 -27.69 -15.30 -48.51
C TYR A 343 -26.24 -14.93 -48.89
N GLY A 344 -25.56 -15.76 -49.70
CA GLY A 344 -24.19 -15.54 -50.14
C GLY A 344 -23.14 -15.75 -49.03
N VAL A 345 -23.47 -16.50 -47.98
CA VAL A 345 -22.54 -16.84 -46.90
C VAL A 345 -21.82 -18.14 -47.26
N PHE A 346 -20.49 -18.07 -47.34
CA PHE A 346 -19.64 -19.23 -47.58
C PHE A 346 -19.42 -19.98 -46.28
N SER A 347 -19.50 -21.31 -46.33
CA SER A 347 -19.31 -22.19 -45.18
C SER A 347 -18.31 -23.29 -45.49
N LEU A 348 -17.36 -23.52 -44.58
CA LEU A 348 -16.42 -24.64 -44.61
C LEU A 348 -16.73 -25.61 -43.48
N ARG A 349 -17.03 -26.87 -43.80
CA ARG A 349 -17.33 -27.93 -42.83
C ARG A 349 -16.20 -28.95 -42.76
N TYR A 350 -15.79 -29.28 -41.54
CA TYR A 350 -14.78 -30.28 -41.23
C TYR A 350 -15.39 -31.37 -40.34
N ALA A 351 -15.64 -32.55 -40.90
CA ALA A 351 -16.24 -33.68 -40.21
C ALA A 351 -15.17 -34.63 -39.66
N SER A 352 -14.87 -34.52 -38.37
CA SER A 352 -13.93 -35.40 -37.66
C SER A 352 -14.21 -35.45 -36.15
N SER A 353 -14.55 -36.64 -35.65
CA SER A 353 -14.72 -36.90 -34.21
C SER A 353 -13.43 -36.70 -33.45
N ARG A 354 -12.30 -37.12 -34.02
CA ARG A 354 -10.97 -37.03 -33.41
C ARG A 354 -10.53 -35.59 -33.19
N LEU A 355 -10.70 -34.75 -34.22
CA LEU A 355 -10.37 -33.33 -34.16
C LEU A 355 -11.29 -32.59 -33.17
N PHE A 356 -12.59 -32.89 -33.20
CA PHE A 356 -13.55 -32.32 -32.26
C PHE A 356 -13.21 -32.67 -30.81
N LYS A 357 -12.88 -33.94 -30.52
CA LYS A 357 -12.43 -34.39 -29.20
C LYS A 357 -11.15 -33.67 -28.76
N TRP A 358 -10.20 -33.46 -29.67
CA TRP A 358 -8.97 -32.74 -29.38
C TRP A 358 -9.20 -31.27 -29.00
N PHE A 359 -10.07 -30.54 -29.72
CA PHE A 359 -10.45 -29.17 -29.35
C PHE A 359 -11.21 -29.14 -28.02
N LYS A 360 -12.14 -30.06 -27.79
CA LYS A 360 -12.91 -30.13 -26.53
C LYS A 360 -12.01 -30.44 -25.32
N LEU A 361 -10.97 -31.25 -25.50
CA LEU A 361 -10.01 -31.61 -24.46
C LEU A 361 -9.06 -30.45 -24.13
N ASN A 362 -8.54 -29.77 -25.15
CA ASN A 362 -7.51 -28.74 -24.96
C ASN A 362 -8.06 -27.33 -24.75
N PHE A 363 -9.22 -27.03 -25.32
CA PHE A 363 -9.81 -25.70 -25.40
C PHE A 363 -11.34 -25.76 -25.20
N PRO A 364 -11.84 -26.24 -24.04
CA PRO A 364 -13.27 -26.31 -23.77
C PRO A 364 -13.98 -24.94 -23.83
N GLU A 365 -13.25 -23.86 -23.62
CA GLU A 365 -13.76 -22.48 -23.57
C GLU A 365 -14.35 -21.98 -24.90
N ILE A 366 -13.84 -22.48 -26.04
CA ILE A 366 -14.28 -22.06 -27.38
C ILE A 366 -15.45 -22.87 -27.93
N VAL A 367 -15.71 -24.05 -27.36
CA VAL A 367 -16.80 -24.96 -27.75
C VAL A 367 -18.16 -24.46 -27.23
N GLN A 368 -18.17 -23.38 -26.44
CA GLN A 368 -19.38 -22.79 -25.87
C GLN A 368 -20.17 -21.92 -26.86
N LYS A 369 -21.41 -21.59 -26.50
CA LYS A 369 -22.24 -20.63 -27.25
C LYS A 369 -21.61 -19.22 -27.21
N ALA A 370 -21.88 -18.39 -28.21
CA ALA A 370 -21.26 -17.06 -28.38
C ALA A 370 -21.27 -16.16 -27.13
N ARG A 371 -22.31 -16.19 -26.30
CA ARG A 371 -22.39 -15.38 -25.05
C ARG A 371 -21.48 -15.86 -23.92
N TRP A 372 -21.02 -17.11 -23.98
CA TRP A 372 -20.21 -17.77 -22.97
C TRP A 372 -18.82 -18.16 -23.49
N LYS A 373 -18.53 -17.92 -24.76
CA LYS A 373 -17.18 -18.06 -25.32
C LYS A 373 -16.19 -17.21 -24.51
N ARG A 374 -15.02 -17.78 -24.24
CA ARG A 374 -13.86 -17.16 -23.59
C ARG A 374 -12.62 -17.47 -24.41
N VAL A 375 -11.56 -16.69 -24.23
CA VAL A 375 -10.24 -17.03 -24.77
C VAL A 375 -9.74 -18.28 -24.01
N PRO A 376 -9.17 -19.28 -24.70
CA PRO A 376 -8.61 -20.43 -24.01
C PRO A 376 -7.54 -20.04 -22.99
N SER A 377 -7.59 -20.63 -21.80
CA SER A 377 -6.63 -20.36 -20.70
C SER A 377 -5.17 -20.47 -21.14
N LYS A 378 -4.84 -21.48 -21.96
CA LYS A 378 -3.50 -21.69 -22.52
C LYS A 378 -2.98 -20.53 -23.38
N MET A 379 -3.86 -19.70 -23.96
CA MET A 379 -3.43 -18.52 -24.73
C MET A 379 -2.83 -17.44 -23.83
N PHE A 380 -3.24 -17.37 -22.57
CA PHE A 380 -2.66 -16.42 -21.63
C PHE A 380 -1.24 -16.82 -21.24
N SER A 381 -0.82 -18.07 -21.38
CA SER A 381 0.57 -18.49 -21.17
C SER A 381 1.34 -18.71 -22.48
N ALA A 382 0.79 -18.28 -23.62
CA ALA A 382 1.37 -18.52 -24.94
C ALA A 382 2.48 -17.53 -25.29
N THR A 383 3.26 -17.85 -26.33
CA THR A 383 4.29 -16.96 -26.86
C THR A 383 3.68 -15.65 -27.40
N PRO A 384 4.41 -14.52 -27.35
CA PRO A 384 3.92 -13.25 -27.90
C PRO A 384 3.49 -13.34 -29.36
N ASP A 385 4.18 -14.17 -30.15
CA ASP A 385 3.84 -14.44 -31.56
C ASP A 385 2.52 -15.21 -31.70
N SER A 386 2.28 -16.21 -30.83
CA SER A 386 1.00 -16.93 -30.80
C SER A 386 -0.15 -16.00 -30.39
N ILE A 387 0.06 -15.14 -29.39
CA ILE A 387 -0.94 -14.15 -28.97
C ILE A 387 -1.23 -13.16 -30.12
N ARG A 388 -0.19 -12.73 -30.85
CA ARG A 388 -0.31 -11.85 -32.02
C ARG A 388 -1.18 -12.48 -33.11
N GLU A 389 -0.87 -13.70 -33.54
CA GLU A 389 -1.61 -14.36 -34.62
C GLU A 389 -3.06 -14.67 -34.23
N PHE A 390 -3.30 -15.03 -32.96
CA PHE A 390 -4.64 -15.20 -32.42
C PHE A 390 -5.46 -13.90 -32.48
N LEU A 391 -4.90 -12.78 -32.01
CA LEU A 391 -5.58 -11.48 -32.04
C LEU A 391 -5.78 -10.99 -33.47
N ARG A 392 -4.82 -11.24 -34.37
CA ARG A 392 -4.93 -10.92 -35.80
C ARG A 392 -6.13 -11.62 -36.44
N ALA A 393 -6.23 -12.93 -36.28
CA ALA A 393 -7.35 -13.71 -36.81
C ALA A 393 -8.69 -13.26 -36.21
N ALA A 394 -8.73 -13.03 -34.89
CA ALA A 394 -9.93 -12.52 -34.22
C ALA A 394 -10.34 -11.12 -34.74
N PHE A 395 -9.38 -10.27 -35.11
CA PHE A 395 -9.67 -8.94 -35.66
C PHE A 395 -10.19 -8.99 -37.10
N LEU A 396 -9.78 -9.99 -37.88
CA LEU A 396 -10.27 -10.18 -39.24
C LEU A 396 -11.74 -10.60 -39.27
N GLY A 397 -12.16 -11.42 -38.29
CA GLY A 397 -13.57 -11.80 -38.10
C GLY A 397 -14.42 -10.69 -37.49
N ASP A 398 -14.23 -10.45 -36.18
CA ASP A 398 -15.10 -9.58 -35.37
C ASP A 398 -14.57 -8.14 -35.18
N GLY A 399 -13.44 -7.81 -35.80
CA GLY A 399 -12.84 -6.49 -35.71
C GLY A 399 -13.54 -5.48 -36.62
N SER A 400 -13.77 -4.29 -36.09
CA SER A 400 -14.24 -3.13 -36.86
C SER A 400 -13.31 -1.94 -36.66
N VAL A 401 -13.19 -1.12 -37.70
CA VAL A 401 -12.40 0.12 -37.68
C VAL A 401 -13.39 1.27 -37.79
N GLU A 402 -13.53 2.04 -36.72
CA GLU A 402 -14.31 3.27 -36.70
C GLU A 402 -13.40 4.46 -37.10
N THR A 403 -13.96 5.67 -37.14
CA THR A 403 -13.22 6.87 -37.57
C THR A 403 -12.01 7.19 -36.67
N GLU A 404 -12.10 6.87 -35.37
CA GLU A 404 -11.13 7.28 -34.35
C GLU A 404 -10.64 6.12 -33.47
N ALA A 405 -11.16 4.91 -33.64
CA ALA A 405 -10.81 3.75 -32.82
C ALA A 405 -10.97 2.44 -33.60
N ALA A 406 -10.12 1.47 -33.28
CA ALA A 406 -10.31 0.08 -33.70
C ALA A 406 -11.00 -0.65 -32.55
N CYS A 407 -11.98 -1.51 -32.84
CA CYS A 407 -12.64 -2.26 -31.78
C CYS A 407 -12.92 -3.72 -32.15
N TYR A 408 -12.80 -4.58 -31.15
CA TYR A 408 -13.35 -5.94 -31.19
C TYR A 408 -14.77 -5.90 -30.65
N ARG A 409 -15.72 -6.46 -31.38
CA ARG A 409 -17.13 -6.53 -30.96
C ARG A 409 -17.47 -7.96 -30.54
N THR A 410 -18.06 -8.13 -29.37
CA THR A 410 -18.50 -9.46 -28.90
C THR A 410 -19.75 -9.39 -28.04
N ALA A 411 -20.58 -10.44 -28.06
CA ALA A 411 -21.72 -10.57 -27.15
C ALA A 411 -21.30 -11.08 -25.74
N SER A 412 -20.10 -11.63 -25.59
CA SER A 412 -19.58 -12.17 -24.33
C SER A 412 -18.79 -11.11 -23.58
N ARG A 413 -19.22 -10.78 -22.36
CA ARG A 413 -18.45 -9.89 -21.48
C ARG A 413 -17.09 -10.49 -21.14
N GLY A 414 -17.07 -11.80 -20.85
CA GLY A 414 -15.83 -12.49 -20.50
C GLY A 414 -14.83 -12.49 -21.66
N LEU A 415 -15.29 -12.66 -22.90
CA LEU A 415 -14.42 -12.57 -24.08
C LEU A 415 -13.85 -11.16 -24.28
N ALA A 416 -14.66 -10.11 -24.05
CA ALA A 416 -14.19 -8.74 -24.13
C ALA A 416 -13.10 -8.44 -23.07
N GLU A 417 -13.30 -8.95 -21.86
CA GLU A 417 -12.33 -8.90 -20.77
C GLU A 417 -11.05 -9.68 -21.13
N ASP A 418 -11.18 -10.86 -21.72
CA ASP A 418 -10.05 -11.67 -22.18
C ASP A 418 -9.23 -11.00 -23.29
N TYR A 419 -9.87 -10.41 -24.29
CA TYR A 419 -9.18 -9.63 -25.32
C TYR A 419 -8.41 -8.45 -24.72
N GLN A 420 -9.00 -7.75 -23.75
CA GLN A 420 -8.30 -6.65 -23.07
C GLN A 420 -7.03 -7.14 -22.36
N ASP A 421 -7.07 -8.31 -21.72
CA ASP A 421 -5.91 -8.86 -21.01
C ASP A 421 -4.82 -9.37 -21.97
N LEU A 422 -5.19 -9.98 -23.11
CA LEU A 422 -4.23 -10.35 -24.16
C LEU A 422 -3.59 -9.13 -24.81
N LEU A 423 -4.37 -8.07 -25.09
CA LEU A 423 -3.84 -6.81 -25.61
C LEU A 423 -2.86 -6.16 -24.62
N LEU A 424 -3.14 -6.24 -23.32
CA LEU A 424 -2.28 -5.73 -22.27
C LEU A 424 -0.92 -6.46 -22.21
N ARG A 425 -0.88 -7.78 -22.47
CA ARG A 425 0.38 -8.54 -22.63
C ARG A 425 1.23 -8.04 -23.79
N LEU A 426 0.61 -7.54 -24.87
CA LEU A 426 1.34 -6.91 -25.98
C LEU A 426 1.67 -5.43 -25.71
N GLY A 427 1.31 -4.90 -24.54
CA GLY A 427 1.47 -3.49 -24.18
C GLY A 427 0.50 -2.54 -24.88
N ILE A 428 -0.66 -3.06 -25.28
CA ILE A 428 -1.72 -2.32 -25.97
C ILE A 428 -2.85 -2.05 -24.97
N ALA A 429 -3.04 -0.78 -24.65
CA ALA A 429 -4.13 -0.37 -23.79
C ALA A 429 -5.47 -0.38 -24.53
N SER A 430 -6.50 -0.94 -23.91
CA SER A 430 -7.85 -0.93 -24.44
C SER A 430 -8.89 -0.61 -23.38
N ARG A 431 -10.11 -0.28 -23.81
CA ARG A 431 -11.24 0.06 -22.95
C ARG A 431 -12.50 -0.69 -23.36
N ILE A 432 -13.20 -1.26 -22.39
CA ILE A 432 -14.46 -1.96 -22.62
C ILE A 432 -15.63 -0.98 -22.48
N ILE A 433 -16.51 -0.96 -23.47
CA ILE A 433 -17.77 -0.22 -23.45
C ILE A 433 -18.90 -1.20 -23.79
N ARG A 434 -19.97 -1.17 -23.00
CA ARG A 434 -21.19 -1.93 -23.30
C ARG A 434 -22.09 -1.09 -24.19
N ASP A 435 -22.45 -1.63 -25.34
CA ASP A 435 -23.49 -1.08 -26.19
C ASP A 435 -24.85 -1.65 -25.75
N ALA A 436 -25.75 -0.77 -25.31
CA ALA A 436 -27.06 -1.16 -24.83
C ALA A 436 -28.01 -1.56 -25.98
N SER A 437 -27.79 -1.02 -27.19
CA SER A 437 -28.68 -1.23 -28.35
C SER A 437 -28.54 -2.63 -28.94
N SER A 438 -27.30 -3.07 -29.14
CA SER A 438 -26.93 -4.37 -29.68
C SER A 438 -26.69 -5.43 -28.60
N ASN A 439 -26.73 -5.02 -27.32
CA ASN A 439 -26.37 -5.84 -26.15
C ASN A 439 -25.00 -6.54 -26.32
N SER A 440 -24.04 -5.83 -26.95
CA SER A 440 -22.66 -6.28 -27.15
C SER A 440 -21.67 -5.47 -26.31
N PHE A 441 -20.44 -5.96 -26.23
CA PHE A 441 -19.30 -5.33 -25.61
C PHE A 441 -18.27 -5.02 -26.69
N ASN A 442 -17.85 -3.76 -26.74
CA ASN A 442 -16.84 -3.29 -27.67
C ASN A 442 -15.54 -3.02 -26.89
N VAL A 443 -14.45 -3.65 -27.32
CA VAL A 443 -13.10 -3.43 -26.79
C VAL A 443 -12.40 -2.41 -27.68
N TYR A 444 -12.43 -1.16 -27.26
CA TYR A 444 -11.87 -0.04 -28.02
C TYR A 444 -10.37 0.12 -27.79
N ILE A 445 -9.64 0.25 -28.89
CA ILE A 445 -8.22 0.60 -28.94
C ILE A 445 -8.12 1.99 -29.57
N ALA A 446 -7.62 2.95 -28.80
CA ALA A 446 -7.48 4.34 -29.24
C ALA A 446 -6.17 4.98 -28.72
N GLY A 447 -5.81 6.14 -29.28
CA GLY A 447 -4.61 6.90 -28.91
C GLY A 447 -3.31 6.20 -29.29
N GLU A 448 -2.27 6.33 -28.44
CA GLU A 448 -0.93 5.75 -28.63
C GLU A 448 -0.96 4.22 -28.88
N SER A 449 -1.95 3.53 -28.31
CA SER A 449 -2.10 2.08 -28.46
C SER A 449 -2.49 1.65 -29.88
N ILE A 450 -3.01 2.55 -30.72
CA ILE A 450 -3.29 2.24 -32.14
C ILE A 450 -1.98 1.97 -32.90
N SER A 451 -0.91 2.73 -32.63
CA SER A 451 0.38 2.49 -33.30
C SER A 451 0.91 1.10 -32.96
N ARG A 452 0.94 0.78 -31.66
CA ARG A 452 1.36 -0.55 -31.19
C ARG A 452 0.47 -1.66 -31.74
N PHE A 453 -0.83 -1.40 -31.89
CA PHE A 453 -1.77 -2.34 -32.48
C PHE A 453 -1.53 -2.56 -33.97
N LYS A 454 -1.24 -1.49 -34.73
CA LYS A 454 -0.84 -1.57 -36.13
C LYS A 454 0.44 -2.41 -36.27
N ASP A 455 1.47 -2.11 -35.49
CA ASP A 455 2.79 -2.75 -35.63
C ASP A 455 2.80 -4.20 -35.13
N LYS A 456 2.07 -4.49 -34.04
CA LYS A 456 2.11 -5.80 -33.38
C LYS A 456 0.98 -6.75 -33.77
N VAL A 457 -0.15 -6.30 -34.31
CA VAL A 457 -1.32 -7.17 -34.55
C VAL A 457 -1.79 -7.12 -36.01
N ILE A 458 -1.81 -5.94 -36.64
CA ILE A 458 -2.31 -5.80 -38.02
C ILE A 458 -1.33 -6.41 -39.02
N ASP A 459 -1.87 -7.06 -40.04
CA ASP A 459 -1.08 -7.60 -41.15
C ASP A 459 -0.59 -6.46 -42.07
N PRO A 460 0.73 -6.35 -42.33
CA PRO A 460 1.30 -5.42 -43.31
C PRO A 460 0.66 -5.49 -44.69
N SER A 461 0.15 -6.66 -45.08
CA SER A 461 -0.41 -6.93 -46.40
C SER A 461 -1.95 -6.85 -46.46
N GLY A 462 -2.60 -6.58 -45.32
CA GLY A 462 -4.06 -6.65 -45.20
C GLY A 462 -4.80 -5.44 -45.78
N ILE A 463 -5.99 -5.68 -46.36
CA ILE A 463 -6.86 -4.65 -46.98
C ILE A 463 -7.17 -3.47 -46.03
N ARG A 464 -7.23 -3.73 -44.72
CA ARG A 464 -7.57 -2.74 -43.69
C ARG A 464 -6.40 -1.84 -43.24
N ILE A 465 -5.16 -2.11 -43.69
CA ILE A 465 -3.98 -1.36 -43.23
C ILE A 465 -3.98 0.10 -43.67
N SER A 466 -4.53 0.40 -44.85
CA SER A 466 -4.61 1.77 -45.38
C SER A 466 -5.54 2.65 -44.52
N THR A 467 -6.63 2.08 -44.03
CA THR A 467 -7.58 2.78 -43.15
C THR A 467 -7.00 2.98 -41.75
N ILE A 468 -6.36 1.95 -41.18
CA ILE A 468 -5.71 2.04 -39.87
C ILE A 468 -4.51 2.99 -39.92
N SER A 469 -3.75 3.03 -41.01
CA SER A 469 -2.63 3.97 -41.16
C SER A 469 -3.12 5.43 -41.20
N ARG A 470 -4.17 5.73 -41.98
CA ARG A 470 -4.81 7.05 -41.94
C ARG A 470 -5.37 7.40 -40.55
N MET A 471 -5.83 6.40 -39.80
CA MET A 471 -6.33 6.57 -38.44
C MET A 471 -5.19 6.88 -37.45
N VAL A 472 -4.02 6.23 -37.59
CA VAL A 472 -2.80 6.56 -36.83
C VAL A 472 -2.40 8.01 -37.09
N ASP A 473 -2.34 8.43 -38.36
CA ASP A 473 -1.94 9.79 -38.74
C ASP A 473 -2.90 10.86 -38.17
N ARG A 474 -4.20 10.55 -38.09
CA ARG A 474 -5.21 11.42 -37.46
C ARG A 474 -5.11 11.39 -35.94
N SER A 475 -4.92 10.21 -35.35
CA SER A 475 -4.81 10.04 -33.90
C SER A 475 -3.56 10.71 -33.33
N GLN A 476 -2.46 10.78 -34.09
CA GLN A 476 -1.26 11.53 -33.69
C GLN A 476 -1.50 13.05 -33.67
N LYS A 477 -2.53 13.55 -34.37
CA LYS A 477 -2.91 14.97 -34.41
C LYS A 477 -3.91 15.38 -33.31
N VAL A 478 -4.52 14.43 -32.59
CA VAL A 478 -5.56 14.70 -31.57
C VAL A 478 -5.10 14.19 -30.20
N ASN A 479 -5.08 15.06 -29.18
CA ASN A 479 -4.62 14.75 -27.81
C ASN A 479 -5.59 13.81 -27.03
N ARG A 480 -5.76 12.55 -27.47
CA ARG A 480 -6.56 11.52 -26.76
C ARG A 480 -5.68 10.37 -26.28
N HIS A 481 -4.72 10.68 -25.41
CA HIS A 481 -3.79 9.67 -24.90
C HIS A 481 -4.37 8.98 -23.65
N HIS A 482 -4.22 7.66 -23.59
CA HIS A 482 -4.61 6.81 -22.46
C HIS A 482 -3.50 6.65 -21.41
N ASN A 483 -2.30 7.11 -21.72
CA ASN A 483 -1.15 7.18 -20.82
C ASN A 483 -1.07 8.61 -20.30
N VAL A 484 -1.73 8.81 -19.17
CA VAL A 484 -1.90 10.11 -18.54
C VAL A 484 -1.25 10.08 -17.17
N ILE A 485 -0.50 11.13 -16.90
CA ILE A 485 0.16 11.34 -15.62
C ILE A 485 -0.85 12.01 -14.67
N PRO A 486 -0.87 11.66 -13.37
CA PRO A 486 -1.68 12.34 -12.37
C PRO A 486 -1.49 13.86 -12.43
N THR A 487 -2.58 14.61 -12.22
CA THR A 487 -2.56 16.07 -12.32
C THR A 487 -1.58 16.72 -11.32
N SER A 488 -1.29 16.06 -10.20
CA SER A 488 -0.28 16.50 -9.23
C SER A 488 1.16 16.43 -9.78
N LEU A 489 1.48 15.43 -10.60
CA LEU A 489 2.78 15.28 -11.28
C LEU A 489 2.92 16.27 -12.44
N ALA A 490 1.82 16.69 -13.07
CA ALA A 490 1.84 17.79 -14.04
C ALA A 490 2.31 19.13 -13.43
N TYR A 491 2.02 19.37 -12.15
CA TYR A 491 2.57 20.52 -11.42
C TYR A 491 4.07 20.40 -11.15
N LEU A 492 4.60 19.18 -11.01
CA LEU A 492 6.03 18.96 -10.82
C LEU A 492 6.86 19.39 -12.03
N ILE A 493 6.30 19.35 -13.26
CA ILE A 493 6.96 19.87 -14.48
C ILE A 493 7.24 21.39 -14.38
N ASN A 494 6.49 22.13 -13.55
CA ASN A 494 6.67 23.58 -13.43
C ASN A 494 7.88 23.98 -12.58
N GLU A 495 8.32 23.12 -11.64
CA GLU A 495 9.48 23.42 -10.80
C GLU A 495 10.78 23.44 -11.60
N PRO A 496 11.10 22.43 -12.44
CA PRO A 496 12.25 22.46 -13.34
C PRO A 496 12.19 23.59 -14.35
N ASN A 497 11.01 23.90 -14.92
CA ASN A 497 10.84 25.06 -15.82
C ASN A 497 11.23 26.36 -15.13
N ARG A 498 10.79 26.55 -13.89
CA ARG A 498 11.17 27.71 -13.06
C ARG A 498 12.68 27.68 -12.82
N MET A 499 13.23 26.57 -12.34
CA MET A 499 14.67 26.43 -12.08
C MET A 499 15.54 26.68 -13.30
N LEU A 500 15.10 26.36 -14.52
CA LEU A 500 15.89 26.53 -15.76
C LEU A 500 15.62 27.86 -16.49
N GLY A 501 14.92 28.81 -15.87
CA GLY A 501 14.69 30.15 -16.44
C GLY A 501 13.75 30.17 -17.65
N LEU A 502 13.00 29.10 -17.88
CA LEU A 502 12.06 29.00 -18.98
C LEU A 502 10.71 29.64 -18.58
N ARG A 503 10.09 30.38 -19.52
CA ARG A 503 8.73 30.89 -19.31
C ARG A 503 7.76 29.72 -19.20
N ASN A 504 7.01 29.64 -18.11
CA ASN A 504 5.88 28.72 -17.99
C ASN A 504 4.90 29.03 -19.13
N THR A 505 4.70 28.07 -20.03
CA THR A 505 3.90 28.24 -21.26
C THR A 505 2.40 28.33 -20.99
N GLY A 506 1.97 28.39 -19.71
CA GLY A 506 0.56 28.36 -19.30
C GLY A 506 -0.10 26.97 -19.45
N TYR A 507 0.34 26.16 -20.41
CA TYR A 507 -0.24 24.85 -20.75
C TYR A 507 -0.37 23.90 -19.56
N SER A 508 0.70 23.64 -18.81
CA SER A 508 0.67 22.78 -17.62
C SER A 508 -0.22 23.33 -16.51
N HIS A 509 -0.22 24.65 -16.32
CA HIS A 509 -1.02 25.33 -15.29
C HIS A 509 -2.52 25.36 -15.64
N GLU A 510 -2.89 25.62 -16.89
CA GLU A 510 -4.27 25.61 -17.36
C GLU A 510 -4.86 24.20 -17.36
N HIS A 511 -4.11 23.20 -17.83
CA HIS A 511 -4.54 21.81 -17.78
C HIS A 511 -4.72 21.32 -16.34
N ALA A 512 -3.81 21.69 -15.44
CA ALA A 512 -3.91 21.29 -14.05
C ALA A 512 -5.04 21.99 -13.29
N LYS A 513 -5.28 23.28 -13.56
CA LYS A 513 -6.41 24.05 -13.01
C LYS A 513 -7.77 23.58 -13.53
N GLY A 514 -7.81 23.02 -14.75
CA GLY A 514 -9.00 22.42 -15.35
C GLY A 514 -9.23 20.94 -15.02
N GLY A 515 -8.36 20.29 -14.23
CA GLY A 515 -8.45 18.85 -13.94
C GLY A 515 -8.12 17.92 -15.12
N CYS A 516 -7.55 18.48 -16.19
CA CYS A 516 -7.16 17.80 -17.42
C CYS A 516 -5.76 17.19 -17.26
N CYS A 517 -5.62 15.89 -17.56
CA CYS A 517 -4.33 15.21 -17.50
C CYS A 517 -3.35 15.68 -18.58
N ILE A 518 -2.05 15.55 -18.28
CA ILE A 518 -0.96 15.60 -19.26
C ILE A 518 -0.59 14.18 -19.66
N THR A 519 -0.23 14.00 -20.93
CA THR A 519 0.12 12.71 -21.50
C THR A 519 1.60 12.44 -21.26
N VAL A 520 1.99 11.16 -21.10
CA VAL A 520 3.41 10.81 -20.87
C VAL A 520 4.28 11.38 -21.99
N ASP A 521 3.85 11.29 -23.25
CA ASP A 521 4.61 11.84 -24.39
C ASP A 521 4.83 13.35 -24.30
N VAL A 522 3.81 14.11 -23.87
CA VAL A 522 3.93 15.55 -23.69
C VAL A 522 4.87 15.85 -22.54
N ALA A 523 4.75 15.15 -21.41
CA ALA A 523 5.68 15.27 -20.30
C ALA A 523 7.12 14.90 -20.70
N SER A 524 7.33 13.83 -21.46
CA SER A 524 8.64 13.42 -21.98
C SER A 524 9.21 14.45 -22.97
N ARG A 525 8.40 15.06 -23.84
CA ARG A 525 8.87 16.17 -24.69
C ARG A 525 9.28 17.39 -23.88
N PHE A 526 8.54 17.72 -22.82
CA PHE A 526 8.92 18.78 -21.90
C PHE A 526 10.23 18.44 -21.17
N LEU A 527 10.36 17.22 -20.65
CA LEU A 527 11.58 16.73 -19.98
C LEU A 527 12.79 16.72 -20.92
N ASN A 528 12.66 16.22 -22.15
CA ASN A 528 13.75 16.24 -23.14
C ASN A 528 14.13 17.69 -23.52
N LYS A 529 13.17 18.61 -23.55
CA LYS A 529 13.46 20.05 -23.77
C LYS A 529 14.21 20.65 -22.58
N LEU A 530 13.90 20.21 -21.37
CA LEU A 530 14.61 20.60 -20.15
C LEU A 530 16.03 20.03 -20.14
N GLU A 531 16.22 18.75 -20.50
CA GLU A 531 17.53 18.11 -20.64
C GLU A 531 18.41 18.84 -21.66
N LYS A 532 17.92 19.09 -22.88
CA LYS A 532 18.67 19.86 -23.88
C LYS A 532 19.04 21.25 -23.40
N ARG A 533 18.14 21.90 -22.65
CA ARG A 533 18.41 23.22 -22.08
C ARG A 533 19.48 23.17 -20.98
N VAL A 534 19.50 22.09 -20.18
CA VAL A 534 20.56 21.84 -19.20
C VAL A 534 21.91 21.63 -19.91
N GLU A 535 21.95 20.80 -20.96
CA GLU A 535 23.15 20.57 -21.78
C GLU A 535 23.65 21.88 -22.41
N GLU A 536 22.76 22.69 -22.99
CA GLU A 536 23.10 24.02 -23.52
C GLU A 536 23.68 24.96 -22.43
N ILE A 537 23.12 24.94 -21.22
CA ILE A 537 23.59 25.79 -20.13
C ILE A 537 24.98 25.34 -19.67
N GLU A 538 25.25 24.03 -19.64
CA GLU A 538 26.56 23.46 -19.27
C GLU A 538 27.66 23.79 -20.27
N GLU A 539 27.40 23.56 -21.56
CA GLU A 539 28.37 23.88 -22.61
C GLU A 539 28.74 25.35 -22.57
N ASN A 540 27.77 26.25 -22.40
CA ASN A 540 28.02 27.69 -22.33
C ASN A 540 28.68 28.14 -21.01
N LEU A 541 28.44 27.44 -19.90
CA LEU A 541 29.08 27.73 -18.60
C LEU A 541 30.55 27.29 -18.56
N MET A 542 30.92 26.25 -19.31
CA MET A 542 32.33 25.80 -19.42
C MET A 542 33.26 26.86 -20.02
N PHE A 543 32.73 27.78 -20.84
CA PHE A 543 33.51 28.86 -21.47
C PHE A 543 33.33 30.24 -20.80
N ALA A 544 32.55 30.33 -19.73
CA ALA A 544 32.28 31.59 -19.03
C ALA A 544 33.41 31.97 -18.05
N SER A 545 33.87 33.21 -18.12
CA SER A 545 34.98 33.78 -17.36
C SER A 545 34.54 34.73 -16.23
N SER A 546 33.27 35.15 -16.16
CA SER A 546 32.73 36.06 -15.12
C SER A 546 31.32 35.69 -14.63
N ILE A 547 30.94 36.06 -13.39
CA ILE A 547 29.59 35.80 -12.82
C ILE A 547 28.45 36.51 -13.59
N CYS A 548 28.78 37.54 -14.38
CA CYS A 548 27.80 38.25 -15.19
C CYS A 548 27.30 37.40 -16.37
N GLU A 549 28.10 36.41 -16.81
CA GLU A 549 27.80 35.55 -17.95
C GLU A 549 26.81 34.42 -17.59
N PRO A 550 26.88 33.72 -16.44
CA PRO A 550 25.83 32.82 -15.99
C PRO A 550 24.44 33.45 -15.99
N ARG A 551 24.31 34.73 -15.65
CA ARG A 551 23.01 35.45 -15.63
C ARG A 551 22.45 35.69 -17.03
N SER A 552 23.30 35.96 -18.03
CA SER A 552 22.88 36.09 -19.43
C SER A 552 22.63 34.72 -20.09
N ILE A 553 23.37 33.68 -19.70
CA ILE A 553 23.24 32.31 -20.22
C ILE A 553 21.99 31.60 -19.66
N THR A 554 21.77 31.67 -18.34
CA THR A 554 20.63 31.04 -17.65
C THR A 554 19.34 31.85 -17.72
N ASN A 555 19.44 33.14 -18.01
CA ASN A 555 18.33 34.10 -18.04
C ASN A 555 17.62 34.27 -16.66
N TRP A 556 18.30 33.94 -15.56
CA TRP A 556 17.72 34.02 -14.21
C TRP A 556 17.70 35.45 -13.64
N PRO A 557 16.59 35.87 -12.99
CA PRO A 557 16.61 37.04 -12.12
C PRO A 557 17.62 36.88 -10.97
N GLN A 558 18.27 37.97 -10.57
CA GLN A 558 19.28 37.96 -9.50
C GLN A 558 18.76 37.37 -8.17
N LYS A 559 17.49 37.58 -7.84
CA LYS A 559 16.84 36.99 -6.68
C LYS A 559 16.73 35.46 -6.78
N GLN A 560 16.43 34.97 -7.97
CA GLN A 560 16.24 33.55 -8.23
C GLN A 560 17.56 32.78 -8.23
N LEU A 561 18.63 33.37 -8.76
CA LEU A 561 19.99 32.83 -8.62
C LEU A 561 20.39 32.73 -7.14
N ALA A 562 19.96 33.70 -6.30
CA ALA A 562 20.20 33.71 -4.86
C ALA A 562 19.49 32.56 -4.15
N ASP A 563 18.22 32.37 -4.48
CA ASP A 563 17.40 31.29 -3.91
C ASP A 563 17.95 29.90 -4.27
N VAL A 564 18.40 29.70 -5.51
CA VAL A 564 18.96 28.40 -5.98
C VAL A 564 20.34 28.11 -5.35
N MET A 565 21.17 29.15 -5.20
CA MET A 565 22.47 29.06 -4.52
C MET A 565 22.35 29.05 -2.99
N LEU A 566 21.15 29.25 -2.43
CA LEU A 566 20.91 29.41 -0.99
C LEU A 566 21.75 30.53 -0.35
N VAL A 567 21.97 31.62 -1.10
CA VAL A 567 22.74 32.78 -0.66
C VAL A 567 21.89 34.05 -0.69
N ASN A 568 22.26 35.05 0.11
CA ASN A 568 21.58 36.34 0.08
C ASN A 568 21.87 37.12 -1.21
N ARG A 569 20.92 37.94 -1.65
CA ARG A 569 21.03 38.75 -2.88
C ARG A 569 22.27 39.64 -2.92
N SER A 570 22.72 40.11 -1.76
CA SER A 570 23.94 40.89 -1.56
C SER A 570 25.24 40.09 -1.76
N MET A 571 25.25 38.80 -1.45
CA MET A 571 26.39 37.91 -1.72
C MET A 571 26.62 37.74 -3.23
N ILE A 572 25.55 37.66 -4.03
CA ILE A 572 25.68 37.57 -5.50
C ILE A 572 26.35 38.81 -6.08
N ASP A 573 26.00 40.00 -5.57
CA ASP A 573 26.59 41.26 -6.01
C ASP A 573 28.08 41.38 -5.59
N TYR A 574 28.43 40.82 -4.44
CA TYR A 574 29.81 40.72 -3.93
C TYR A 574 30.66 39.75 -4.77
N HIS A 575 30.14 38.56 -5.07
CA HIS A 575 30.83 37.58 -5.92
C HIS A 575 31.03 38.06 -7.37
N GLY A 576 30.17 38.97 -7.85
CA GLY A 576 30.35 39.62 -9.16
C GLY A 576 31.48 40.62 -9.26
N ARG A 577 32.16 40.92 -8.14
CA ARG A 577 33.32 41.82 -8.11
C ARG A 577 34.66 41.09 -7.93
N GLY A 578 34.71 39.77 -8.11
CA GLY A 578 35.97 39.03 -8.28
C GLY A 578 36.33 38.00 -7.21
N GLY A 579 35.40 37.58 -6.36
CA GLY A 579 35.60 36.44 -5.45
C GLY A 579 34.89 35.20 -5.98
N TYR A 580 35.58 34.31 -6.71
CA TYR A 580 34.94 33.14 -7.31
C TYR A 580 35.85 31.88 -7.36
N SER A 581 35.27 30.69 -7.12
CA SER A 581 35.89 29.37 -7.31
C SER A 581 35.11 28.53 -8.33
N GLU A 582 35.76 27.64 -9.08
CA GLU A 582 35.12 26.81 -10.13
C GLU A 582 33.98 25.93 -9.60
N GLU A 583 34.10 25.43 -8.36
CA GLU A 583 33.10 24.57 -7.69
C GLU A 583 31.73 25.25 -7.53
N MET A 584 31.71 26.57 -7.31
CA MET A 584 30.47 27.35 -7.19
C MET A 584 29.74 27.60 -8.53
N ARG A 585 30.38 27.29 -9.68
CA ARG A 585 29.73 27.32 -11.01
C ARG A 585 28.82 26.11 -11.23
N VAL A 586 29.21 24.96 -10.68
CA VAL A 586 28.63 23.65 -11.00
C VAL A 586 27.41 23.34 -10.11
N GLU A 587 27.40 23.80 -8.86
CA GLU A 587 26.36 23.47 -7.88
C GLU A 587 24.91 23.81 -8.30
N PRO A 588 24.60 25.00 -8.86
CA PRO A 588 23.23 25.34 -9.30
C PRO A 588 22.76 24.47 -10.46
N VAL A 589 23.67 24.13 -11.38
CA VAL A 589 23.39 23.28 -12.54
C VAL A 589 23.22 21.84 -12.11
N GLN A 590 24.03 21.37 -11.17
CA GLN A 590 23.90 20.04 -10.58
C GLN A 590 22.57 19.89 -9.82
N LYS A 591 22.15 20.89 -9.04
CA LYS A 591 20.82 20.88 -8.39
C LYS A 591 19.67 20.88 -9.40
N ALA A 592 19.81 21.61 -10.50
CA ALA A 592 18.82 21.58 -11.59
C ALA A 592 18.81 20.21 -12.31
N LYS A 593 19.97 19.58 -12.50
CA LYS A 593 20.11 18.21 -13.01
C LYS A 593 19.49 17.18 -12.09
N ASP A 594 19.77 17.24 -10.80
CA ASP A 594 19.22 16.30 -9.81
C ASP A 594 17.69 16.43 -9.73
N ALA A 595 17.16 17.65 -9.79
CA ALA A 595 15.71 17.89 -9.88
C ALA A 595 15.10 17.36 -11.19
N VAL A 596 15.76 17.56 -12.34
CA VAL A 596 15.29 17.00 -13.63
C VAL A 596 15.37 15.47 -13.61
N ALA A 597 16.46 14.89 -13.09
CA ALA A 597 16.69 13.45 -13.01
C ALA A 597 15.69 12.74 -12.09
N LEU A 598 15.41 13.29 -10.89
CA LEU A 598 14.41 12.77 -9.96
C LEU A 598 13.01 12.75 -10.61
N ASN A 599 12.63 13.85 -11.26
CA ASN A 599 11.36 13.95 -11.99
C ASN A 599 11.32 13.04 -13.23
N LEU A 600 12.47 12.75 -13.84
CA LEU A 600 12.59 11.80 -14.94
C LEU A 600 12.41 10.35 -14.47
N VAL A 601 12.94 9.99 -13.30
CA VAL A 601 12.76 8.67 -12.68
C VAL A 601 11.28 8.48 -12.33
N GLU A 602 10.63 9.47 -11.70
CA GLU A 602 9.19 9.44 -11.40
C GLU A 602 8.31 9.41 -12.66
N ALA A 603 8.69 10.13 -13.72
CA ALA A 603 7.97 10.13 -15.00
C ALA A 603 8.25 8.89 -15.87
N LYS A 604 9.41 8.22 -15.70
CA LYS A 604 9.80 6.98 -16.39
C LYS A 604 9.38 5.72 -15.65
N GLN A 605 8.78 5.82 -14.46
CA GLN A 605 8.20 4.66 -13.78
C GLN A 605 7.31 3.88 -14.75
N ASN A 606 7.52 2.57 -14.87
CA ASN A 606 6.77 1.67 -15.78
C ASN A 606 5.28 1.50 -15.38
N ILE A 607 4.77 2.40 -14.55
CA ILE A 607 3.45 2.40 -13.96
C ILE A 607 2.54 3.26 -14.81
N ARG A 608 1.44 2.68 -15.25
CA ARG A 608 0.36 3.40 -15.91
C ARG A 608 -0.67 3.78 -14.85
N PHE A 609 -1.27 4.97 -14.95
CA PHE A 609 -2.37 5.35 -14.07
C PHE A 609 -3.71 5.28 -14.78
N ILE A 610 -4.70 4.71 -14.11
CA ILE A 610 -6.09 4.72 -14.57
C ILE A 610 -6.99 5.44 -13.56
N ARG A 611 -8.06 6.05 -14.06
CA ARG A 611 -8.95 6.86 -13.22
C ARG A 611 -10.14 6.06 -12.72
N ILE A 612 -10.59 6.37 -11.52
CA ILE A 612 -11.87 5.87 -10.98
C ILE A 612 -13.00 6.67 -11.60
N LYS A 613 -13.89 5.98 -12.32
CA LYS A 613 -15.02 6.59 -13.03
C LYS A 613 -16.30 6.63 -12.24
N LYS A 614 -16.56 5.59 -11.45
CA LYS A 614 -17.81 5.48 -10.72
C LYS A 614 -17.67 4.65 -9.47
N ILE A 615 -18.23 5.12 -8.37
CA ILE A 615 -18.30 4.39 -7.09
C ILE A 615 -19.77 4.15 -6.75
N ARG A 616 -20.11 2.93 -6.31
CA ARG A 616 -21.48 2.59 -5.87
C ARG A 616 -21.44 1.73 -4.62
N LEU A 617 -22.31 2.03 -3.66
CA LEU A 617 -22.62 1.14 -2.55
C LEU A 617 -23.60 0.06 -3.04
N VAL A 618 -23.27 -1.19 -2.77
CA VAL A 618 -24.06 -2.35 -3.18
C VAL A 618 -24.47 -3.11 -1.91
N PRO A 619 -25.77 -3.19 -1.57
CA PRO A 619 -26.20 -3.96 -0.41
C PRO A 619 -25.95 -5.46 -0.64
N ASN A 620 -25.61 -6.19 0.43
CA ASN A 620 -25.48 -7.65 0.43
C ASN A 620 -26.87 -8.33 0.38
N LYS A 621 -27.64 -8.04 -0.68
CA LYS A 621 -29.00 -8.53 -0.93
C LYS A 621 -29.18 -8.87 -2.41
N GLY A 622 -30.15 -9.75 -2.71
CA GLY A 622 -30.47 -10.14 -4.09
C GLY A 622 -29.32 -10.87 -4.79
N ARG A 623 -28.95 -10.43 -6.00
CA ARG A 623 -27.93 -11.09 -6.85
C ARG A 623 -26.50 -11.00 -6.33
N CYS A 624 -26.22 -10.09 -5.39
CA CYS A 624 -24.90 -9.93 -4.77
C CYS A 624 -24.87 -10.48 -3.33
N ARG A 625 -25.86 -11.31 -2.96
CA ARG A 625 -25.90 -11.91 -1.63
C ARG A 625 -24.81 -12.96 -1.50
N THR A 626 -23.93 -12.80 -0.52
CA THR A 626 -22.96 -13.81 -0.14
C THR A 626 -22.87 -13.93 1.38
N LYS A 627 -22.61 -15.15 1.85
CA LYS A 627 -22.31 -15.43 3.26
C LYS A 627 -20.82 -15.19 3.56
N TRP A 628 -19.96 -15.37 2.56
CA TRP A 628 -18.52 -15.32 2.69
C TRP A 628 -17.91 -14.30 1.72
N VAL A 629 -16.86 -13.64 2.17
CA VAL A 629 -15.91 -12.85 1.38
C VAL A 629 -14.56 -13.56 1.41
N TYR A 630 -13.74 -13.35 0.41
CA TYR A 630 -12.55 -14.16 0.15
C TYR A 630 -11.32 -13.29 -0.01
N ASP A 631 -10.16 -13.84 0.30
CA ASP A 631 -8.89 -13.13 0.12
C ASP A 631 -7.74 -14.08 -0.23
N VAL A 632 -6.74 -13.53 -0.92
CA VAL A 632 -5.55 -14.23 -1.40
C VAL A 632 -4.34 -13.41 -1.00
N THR A 633 -3.43 -14.00 -0.20
CA THR A 633 -2.22 -13.30 0.23
C THR A 633 -0.99 -13.77 -0.54
N VAL A 634 -0.12 -12.79 -0.82
CA VAL A 634 1.10 -12.90 -1.59
C VAL A 634 2.16 -12.05 -0.88
N GLU A 635 3.30 -12.65 -0.54
CA GLU A 635 4.44 -11.97 0.07
C GLU A 635 5.62 -11.88 -0.94
N PRO A 636 6.46 -10.82 -0.91
CA PRO A 636 6.53 -9.71 0.05
C PRO A 636 5.84 -8.41 -0.40
N THR A 637 5.32 -8.34 -1.63
CA THR A 637 4.82 -7.09 -2.23
C THR A 637 3.42 -6.68 -1.80
N HIS A 638 2.68 -7.60 -1.15
CA HIS A 638 1.32 -7.38 -0.65
C HIS A 638 0.30 -6.87 -1.69
N ASN A 639 0.53 -7.18 -2.96
CA ASN A 639 -0.35 -6.80 -4.05
C ASN A 639 -0.35 -7.84 -5.18
N PHE A 640 -1.37 -7.79 -6.03
CA PHE A 640 -1.46 -8.58 -7.24
C PHE A 640 -2.15 -7.83 -8.38
N ILE A 641 -1.90 -8.27 -9.61
CA ILE A 641 -2.48 -7.68 -10.81
C ILE A 641 -3.75 -8.43 -11.18
N SER A 642 -4.87 -7.72 -11.24
CA SER A 642 -6.11 -8.25 -11.79
C SER A 642 -6.94 -7.11 -12.40
N HIS A 643 -7.81 -7.43 -13.36
CA HIS A 643 -8.66 -6.44 -14.04
C HIS A 643 -7.88 -5.26 -14.67
N GLY A 644 -6.60 -5.47 -15.02
CA GLY A 644 -5.71 -4.43 -15.53
C GLY A 644 -5.38 -3.32 -14.52
N VAL A 645 -5.45 -3.60 -13.22
CA VAL A 645 -5.04 -2.74 -12.11
C VAL A 645 -4.20 -3.50 -11.10
N VAL A 646 -3.44 -2.77 -10.28
CA VAL A 646 -2.77 -3.33 -9.10
C VAL A 646 -3.75 -3.26 -7.91
N LEU A 647 -4.05 -4.44 -7.34
CA LEU A 647 -4.95 -4.61 -6.21
C LEU A 647 -4.16 -4.98 -4.95
N HIS A 648 -4.60 -4.52 -3.78
CA HIS A 648 -3.93 -4.75 -2.49
C HIS A 648 -4.43 -6.07 -1.85
N ASN A 649 -3.59 -6.81 -1.14
CA ASN A 649 -4.00 -8.02 -0.40
C ASN A 649 -4.08 -7.81 1.12
N THR A 650 -4.69 -8.74 1.85
CA THR A 650 -4.69 -8.73 3.32
C THR A 650 -3.65 -9.71 3.86
N VAL A 651 -2.97 -9.35 4.95
CA VAL A 651 -2.04 -10.23 5.69
C VAL A 651 -2.85 -10.95 6.79
N SER A 652 -2.42 -12.12 7.23
CA SER A 652 -3.16 -13.39 7.34
C SER A 652 -2.42 -14.46 8.17
N VAL A 653 -1.82 -14.19 9.34
CA VAL A 653 -0.85 -15.10 10.01
C VAL A 653 -1.39 -16.53 10.20
N ALA A 654 -0.63 -17.51 9.70
CA ALA A 654 -0.85 -18.95 9.86
C ALA A 654 0.46 -19.64 10.29
N LYS A 655 0.43 -20.48 11.33
CA LYS A 655 1.58 -21.26 11.81
C LYS A 655 1.21 -22.70 12.17
N GLY A 656 2.06 -23.66 11.80
CA GLY A 656 2.01 -25.04 12.28
C GLY A 656 0.81 -25.88 11.81
N GLY A 657 0.22 -25.60 10.64
CA GLY A 657 -0.93 -26.35 10.13
C GLY A 657 -2.26 -26.05 10.85
N ILE A 658 -2.28 -25.06 11.75
CA ILE A 658 -3.49 -24.61 12.43
C ILE A 658 -3.60 -23.07 12.29
N VAL A 659 -4.39 -22.62 11.33
CA VAL A 659 -4.89 -21.26 11.16
C VAL A 659 -6.23 -21.00 11.87
N ALA A 660 -6.18 -20.24 12.95
CA ALA A 660 -7.37 -19.68 13.56
C ALA A 660 -7.31 -18.16 13.41
N THR A 661 -8.31 -17.51 12.79
CA THR A 661 -8.54 -16.09 13.13
C THR A 661 -9.04 -16.05 14.55
N LEU A 662 -8.15 -15.63 15.41
CA LEU A 662 -8.46 -15.40 16.80
C LEU A 662 -8.84 -13.93 16.89
N ASN A 663 -10.14 -13.68 17.11
CA ASN A 663 -10.64 -12.34 17.36
C ASN A 663 -9.97 -11.83 18.65
N ALA A 664 -8.90 -11.07 18.52
CA ALA A 664 -8.25 -10.43 19.64
C ALA A 664 -8.88 -9.06 19.90
N ARG A 665 -10.05 -9.05 20.56
CA ARG A 665 -10.70 -7.80 20.97
C ARG A 665 -10.10 -7.35 22.29
N THR A 666 -8.85 -6.87 22.24
CA THR A 666 -8.07 -6.57 23.44
C THR A 666 -7.58 -5.14 23.43
N ALA A 667 -7.68 -4.46 24.58
CA ALA A 667 -6.99 -3.19 24.77
C ALA A 667 -5.48 -3.44 24.96
N ILE A 668 -4.65 -2.64 24.31
CA ILE A 668 -3.18 -2.74 24.38
C ILE A 668 -2.66 -1.71 25.38
N LEU A 669 -1.90 -2.17 26.37
CA LEU A 669 -1.09 -1.33 27.26
C LEU A 669 0.38 -1.63 26.96
N ALA A 670 1.04 -0.74 26.22
CA ALA A 670 2.43 -0.92 25.82
C ALA A 670 3.36 -0.03 26.67
N ALA A 671 4.53 -0.55 27.02
CA ALA A 671 5.62 0.23 27.59
C ALA A 671 6.84 0.16 26.66
N ALA A 672 7.45 1.31 26.39
CA ALA A 672 8.64 1.45 25.56
C ALA A 672 9.72 2.28 26.27
N ASN A 673 10.98 2.09 25.90
CA ASN A 673 12.10 2.92 26.33
C ASN A 673 12.58 3.84 25.19
N PRO A 674 13.08 5.04 25.50
CA PRO A 674 13.75 5.89 24.52
C PRO A 674 14.99 5.21 23.91
N VAL A 675 15.27 5.51 22.65
CA VAL A 675 16.38 4.90 21.87
C VAL A 675 17.74 5.05 22.57
N TYR A 676 17.99 6.23 23.17
CA TYR A 676 19.25 6.52 23.86
C TYR A 676 19.21 6.26 25.38
N GLY A 677 18.19 5.53 25.85
CA GLY A 677 18.01 5.22 27.27
C GLY A 677 17.48 6.38 28.11
N ARG A 678 17.56 7.63 27.62
CA ARG A 678 16.87 8.79 28.19
C ARG A 678 16.08 9.52 27.13
N TYR A 679 14.95 10.10 27.52
CA TYR A 679 14.16 10.93 26.62
C TYR A 679 14.87 12.26 26.35
N ASP A 680 15.20 12.55 25.09
CA ASP A 680 15.84 13.80 24.69
C ASP A 680 14.80 14.81 24.22
N ASP A 681 14.71 15.94 24.93
CA ASP A 681 13.79 17.04 24.61
C ASP A 681 14.14 17.76 23.30
N ASN A 682 15.36 17.56 22.77
CA ASN A 682 15.79 18.14 21.49
C ASN A 682 15.39 17.30 20.27
N LEU A 683 14.99 16.03 20.47
CA LEU A 683 14.57 15.11 19.41
C LEU A 683 13.04 15.06 19.33
N ASN A 684 12.54 14.83 18.13
CA ASN A 684 11.10 14.65 17.96
C ASN A 684 10.61 13.36 18.63
N PHE A 685 9.33 13.32 19.02
CA PHE A 685 8.73 12.15 19.67
C PHE A 685 8.96 10.84 18.88
N SER A 686 8.78 10.86 17.56
CA SER A 686 8.99 9.70 16.70
C SER A 686 10.45 9.22 16.67
N GLU A 687 11.41 10.15 16.76
CA GLU A 687 12.85 9.85 16.78
C GLU A 687 13.29 9.30 18.14
N ASN A 688 12.64 9.74 19.22
CA ASN A 688 12.92 9.25 20.58
C ASN A 688 12.52 7.78 20.79
N VAL A 689 11.53 7.25 20.06
CA VAL A 689 10.89 5.95 20.38
C VAL A 689 11.16 4.86 19.34
N ASP A 690 11.73 5.19 18.17
CA ASP A 690 11.96 4.26 17.06
C ASP A 690 10.70 3.46 16.64
N LEU A 691 9.56 4.17 16.57
CA LEU A 691 8.28 3.62 16.12
C LEU A 691 7.75 4.41 14.94
N PRO A 692 7.26 3.74 13.87
CA PRO A 692 6.67 4.41 12.72
C PRO A 692 5.38 5.17 13.13
N SER A 693 5.15 6.32 12.51
CA SER A 693 4.00 7.19 12.78
C SER A 693 2.64 6.51 12.56
N THR A 694 2.59 5.48 11.70
CA THR A 694 1.42 4.65 11.46
C THR A 694 1.00 3.84 12.69
N LEU A 695 1.94 3.38 13.52
CA LEU A 695 1.68 2.70 14.80
C LEU A 695 1.26 3.68 15.89
N LEU A 696 1.96 4.81 15.99
CA LEU A 696 1.66 5.84 16.99
C LEU A 696 0.23 6.36 16.85
N SER A 697 -0.25 6.53 15.61
CA SER A 697 -1.64 6.94 15.32
C SER A 697 -2.74 5.96 15.76
N ARG A 698 -2.39 4.76 16.25
CA ARG A 698 -3.35 3.72 16.70
C ARG A 698 -3.55 3.71 18.22
N PHE A 699 -2.66 4.34 18.98
CA PHE A 699 -2.81 4.57 20.42
C PHE A 699 -3.71 5.78 20.66
N ASP A 700 -4.58 5.68 21.66
CA ASP A 700 -5.52 6.76 22.01
C ASP A 700 -4.83 7.81 22.90
N LEU A 701 -3.91 7.37 23.77
CA LEU A 701 -3.07 8.25 24.61
C LEU A 701 -1.64 7.69 24.67
N TYR A 702 -0.67 8.60 24.72
CA TYR A 702 0.73 8.31 25.01
C TYR A 702 1.20 9.19 26.17
N PHE A 703 1.98 8.62 27.08
CA PHE A 703 2.53 9.32 28.24
C PHE A 703 4.04 9.21 28.26
N ILE A 704 4.72 10.34 28.47
CA ILE A 704 6.18 10.41 28.59
C ILE A 704 6.53 10.61 30.06
N ILE A 705 7.22 9.63 30.64
CA ILE A 705 7.66 9.62 32.04
C ILE A 705 9.16 9.88 32.06
N LYS A 706 9.55 11.06 32.54
CA LYS A 706 10.95 11.49 32.63
C LYS A 706 11.43 11.34 34.06
N ASP A 707 12.63 10.80 34.25
CA ASP A 707 13.27 10.75 35.56
C ASP A 707 14.02 12.07 35.79
N ARG A 708 13.31 13.06 36.36
CA ARG A 708 13.89 14.37 36.70
C ARG A 708 14.01 14.48 38.22
N PRO A 709 15.22 14.67 38.77
CA PRO A 709 15.41 14.80 40.21
C PRO A 709 14.78 16.10 40.72
N GLU A 710 13.82 15.98 41.63
CA GLU A 710 13.08 17.10 42.20
C GLU A 710 12.94 16.89 43.70
N LYS A 711 13.60 17.75 44.49
CA LYS A 711 13.77 17.56 45.95
C LYS A 711 12.47 17.26 46.70
N GLU A 712 11.39 17.98 46.39
CA GLU A 712 10.10 17.79 47.07
C GLU A 712 9.38 16.51 46.66
N ALA A 713 9.43 16.16 45.37
CA ALA A 713 8.82 14.94 44.85
C ALA A 713 9.60 13.69 45.31
N ASP A 714 10.93 13.76 45.28
CA ASP A 714 11.84 12.70 45.72
C ASP A 714 11.73 12.46 47.22
N ALA A 715 11.57 13.51 48.04
CA ALA A 715 11.32 13.37 49.47
C ALA A 715 10.03 12.57 49.72
N LYS A 716 8.91 12.97 49.10
CA LYS A 716 7.63 12.27 49.25
C LYS A 716 7.66 10.84 48.70
N LEU A 717 8.36 10.61 47.59
CA LEU A 717 8.59 9.28 47.02
C LEU A 717 9.39 8.41 48.00
N SER A 718 10.46 8.95 48.59
CA SER A 718 11.30 8.25 49.55
C SER A 718 10.54 7.92 50.84
N ASP A 719 9.76 8.86 51.37
CA ASP A 719 8.90 8.64 52.53
C ASP A 719 7.89 7.52 52.25
N HIS A 720 7.27 7.52 51.07
CA HIS A 720 6.32 6.49 50.66
C HIS A 720 6.98 5.11 50.54
N ILE A 721 8.17 5.02 49.92
CA ILE A 721 8.94 3.77 49.80
C ILE A 721 9.36 3.25 51.18
N LEU A 722 9.83 4.12 52.07
CA LEU A 722 10.22 3.78 53.43
C LEU A 722 9.02 3.28 54.25
N GLN A 723 7.86 3.95 54.16
CA GLN A 723 6.64 3.52 54.84
C GLN A 723 6.15 2.14 54.34
N LEU A 724 6.26 1.87 53.03
CA LEU A 724 5.94 0.55 52.48
C LEU A 724 6.87 -0.54 53.02
N HIS A 725 8.17 -0.26 53.15
CA HIS A 725 9.15 -1.20 53.69
C HIS A 725 9.06 -1.40 55.20
N MET A 726 8.60 -0.39 55.93
CA MET A 726 8.37 -0.46 57.37
C MET A 726 7.05 -1.15 57.74
N GLU A 727 6.24 -1.59 56.76
CA GLU A 727 4.89 -2.14 56.94
C GLU A 727 3.93 -1.20 57.71
N THR A 728 4.28 0.08 57.83
CA THR A 728 3.48 1.10 58.55
C THR A 728 2.46 1.80 57.65
N TYR A 729 2.45 1.48 56.35
CA TYR A 729 1.52 2.06 55.39
C TYR A 729 0.13 1.39 55.48
N ASP A 730 -0.84 2.11 56.03
CA ASP A 730 -2.22 1.62 56.15
C ASP A 730 -2.96 1.70 54.79
N TYR A 731 -3.13 0.54 54.14
CA TYR A 731 -3.93 0.41 52.93
C TYR A 731 -5.44 0.58 53.16
N GLY A 732 -5.92 0.35 54.38
CA GLY A 732 -7.31 0.03 54.72
C GLY A 732 -8.31 1.14 54.40
N ASP A 733 -7.98 2.40 54.70
CA ASP A 733 -8.91 3.52 54.52
C ASP A 733 -8.77 4.24 53.17
N GLN A 734 -7.61 4.18 52.54
CA GLN A 734 -7.32 4.97 51.34
C GLN A 734 -7.43 4.21 50.02
N THR A 735 -7.41 2.87 50.06
CA THR A 735 -7.45 2.04 48.84
C THR A 735 -8.60 1.05 48.86
N ILE A 736 -9.01 0.58 47.69
CA ILE A 736 -10.04 -0.43 47.54
C ILE A 736 -9.33 -1.78 47.39
N PRO A 737 -9.74 -2.82 48.16
CA PRO A 737 -9.15 -4.14 48.03
C PRO A 737 -9.19 -4.64 46.57
N PRO A 738 -8.12 -5.25 46.05
CA PRO A 738 -8.03 -5.65 44.64
C PRO A 738 -9.18 -6.56 44.17
N SER A 739 -9.68 -7.42 45.07
CA SER A 739 -10.82 -8.32 44.78
C SER A 739 -12.13 -7.55 44.56
N MET A 740 -12.36 -6.49 45.33
CA MET A 740 -13.53 -5.61 45.19
C MET A 740 -13.39 -4.71 43.96
N LEU A 741 -12.21 -4.14 43.72
CA LEU A 741 -11.92 -3.33 42.54
C LEU A 741 -12.15 -4.13 41.25
N ARG A 742 -11.69 -5.38 41.17
CA ARG A 742 -11.94 -6.26 40.02
C ARG A 742 -13.44 -6.48 39.77
N LYS A 743 -14.23 -6.74 40.82
CA LYS A 743 -15.70 -6.90 40.71
C LYS A 743 -16.37 -5.61 40.23
N TYR A 744 -15.93 -4.47 40.75
CA TYR A 744 -16.43 -3.15 40.36
C TYR A 744 -16.19 -2.87 38.88
N LEU A 745 -14.96 -3.07 38.39
CA LEU A 745 -14.60 -2.88 36.98
C LEU A 745 -15.42 -3.79 36.06
N ALA A 746 -15.63 -5.05 36.46
CA ALA A 746 -16.45 -5.99 35.70
C ALA A 746 -17.94 -5.57 35.62
N TYR A 747 -18.45 -4.90 36.66
CA TYR A 747 -19.80 -4.34 36.66
C TYR A 747 -19.91 -3.09 35.76
N CYS A 748 -18.96 -2.15 35.85
CA CYS A 748 -18.93 -0.95 35.01
C CYS A 748 -18.98 -1.26 33.50
N LYS A 749 -18.32 -2.35 33.07
CA LYS A 749 -18.30 -2.77 31.65
C LYS A 749 -19.69 -3.10 31.08
N LYS A 750 -20.68 -3.43 31.92
CA LYS A 750 -22.04 -3.76 31.48
C LYS A 750 -22.86 -2.54 31.06
N LEU A 751 -22.49 -1.35 31.52
CA LEU A 751 -23.23 -0.11 31.26
C LEU A 751 -22.97 0.41 29.85
N THR A 752 -23.98 1.06 29.26
CA THR A 752 -23.90 1.61 27.90
C THR A 752 -24.37 3.06 27.85
N PRO A 753 -23.59 4.01 28.40
CA PRO A 753 -24.03 5.38 28.48
C PRO A 753 -24.14 6.07 27.12
N LYS A 754 -25.05 7.03 27.02
CA LYS A 754 -25.29 7.84 25.80
C LYS A 754 -24.72 9.25 25.98
N LEU A 755 -24.22 9.84 24.88
CA LEU A 755 -23.73 11.22 24.90
C LEU A 755 -24.90 12.20 24.97
N THR A 756 -24.78 13.17 25.88
CA THR A 756 -25.68 14.32 25.92
C THR A 756 -25.33 15.31 24.78
N PRO A 757 -26.30 16.11 24.29
CA PRO A 757 -26.03 17.13 23.28
C PRO A 757 -24.95 18.13 23.71
N GLU A 758 -24.98 18.55 24.98
CA GLU A 758 -24.03 19.49 25.57
C GLU A 758 -22.60 18.94 25.58
N ALA A 759 -22.41 17.69 26.00
CA ALA A 759 -21.10 17.03 25.97
C ALA A 759 -20.58 16.88 24.54
N THR A 760 -21.47 16.58 23.59
CA THR A 760 -21.13 16.43 22.16
C THR A 760 -20.60 17.74 21.58
N GLU A 761 -21.25 18.86 21.91
CA GLU A 761 -20.82 20.18 21.45
C GLU A 761 -19.47 20.58 22.07
N ARG A 762 -19.28 20.32 23.37
CA ARG A 762 -18.00 20.58 24.06
C ARG A 762 -16.82 19.82 23.44
N ILE A 763 -17.01 18.53 23.13
CA ILE A 763 -16.00 17.68 22.48
C ILE A 763 -15.72 18.19 21.06
N LYS A 764 -16.75 18.53 20.30
CA LYS A 764 -16.63 19.08 18.93
C LYS A 764 -15.82 20.37 18.91
N ASN A 765 -16.13 21.32 19.79
CA ASN A 765 -15.45 22.62 19.86
C ASN A 765 -13.96 22.45 20.17
N PHE A 766 -13.63 21.56 21.11
CA PHE A 766 -12.25 21.25 21.43
C PHE A 766 -11.49 20.56 20.27
N PHE A 767 -12.13 19.61 19.58
CA PHE A 767 -11.52 18.97 18.42
C PHE A 767 -11.22 19.95 17.27
N LEU A 768 -12.12 20.92 17.04
CA LEU A 768 -11.89 21.98 16.05
C LEU A 768 -10.73 22.90 16.47
N GLN A 769 -10.63 23.26 17.75
CA GLN A 769 -9.51 24.04 18.29
C GLN A 769 -8.18 23.31 18.10
N LEU A 770 -8.11 22.03 18.51
CA LEU A 770 -6.95 21.18 18.31
C LEU A 770 -6.52 21.14 16.84
N ARG A 771 -7.45 20.97 15.91
CA ARG A 771 -7.13 20.88 14.47
C ARG A 771 -6.63 22.20 13.89
N SER A 772 -6.99 23.33 14.49
CA SER A 772 -6.53 24.65 14.04
C SER A 772 -5.07 24.93 14.44
N SER A 773 -4.63 24.45 15.62
CA SER A 773 -3.26 24.64 16.10
C SER A 773 -2.23 23.74 15.42
N SER A 774 -2.67 22.69 14.70
CA SER A 774 -1.78 21.74 14.00
C SER A 774 -1.55 22.03 12.51
N GLN A 775 -1.89 23.23 12.01
CA GLN A 775 -1.69 23.60 10.59
C GLN A 775 -0.24 23.99 10.24
N GLU A 776 0.66 24.11 11.21
CA GLU A 776 2.07 24.41 10.95
C GLU A 776 2.85 23.16 10.50
N ALA A 777 3.69 23.32 9.48
CA ALA A 777 4.37 22.24 8.75
C ALA A 777 5.36 21.38 9.58
N ASN A 778 5.56 21.71 10.87
CA ASN A 778 6.52 21.06 11.77
C ASN A 778 5.88 20.50 13.06
N ALA A 779 4.56 20.33 13.12
CA ALA A 779 3.93 19.72 14.28
C ALA A 779 4.40 18.26 14.47
N PRO A 780 4.94 17.89 15.65
CA PRO A 780 5.53 16.56 15.86
C PRO A 780 4.52 15.41 15.74
N ILE A 781 3.21 15.70 15.85
CA ILE A 781 2.12 14.71 15.79
C ILE A 781 0.96 15.28 14.96
N SER A 782 0.51 14.52 13.96
CA SER A 782 -0.61 14.91 13.08
C SER A 782 -1.95 14.60 13.74
N ILE A 783 -2.80 15.61 13.90
CA ILE A 783 -4.12 15.45 14.54
C ILE A 783 -5.11 14.86 13.55
N THR A 784 -5.51 13.61 13.79
CA THR A 784 -6.47 12.86 12.96
C THR A 784 -7.88 12.83 13.55
N PRO A 785 -8.92 12.51 12.74
CA PRO A 785 -10.26 12.22 13.26
C PRO A 785 -10.32 11.12 14.33
N ARG A 786 -9.27 10.29 14.47
CA ARG A 786 -9.19 9.28 15.53
C ARG A 786 -9.16 9.89 16.93
N HIS A 787 -8.57 11.08 17.12
CA HIS A 787 -8.56 11.72 18.43
C HIS A 787 -9.98 12.12 18.88
N LEU A 788 -10.87 12.45 17.94
CA LEU A 788 -12.28 12.66 18.25
C LEU A 788 -12.93 11.39 18.80
N GLU A 789 -12.65 10.24 18.17
CA GLU A 789 -13.12 8.95 18.68
C GLU A 789 -12.51 8.60 20.04
N SER A 790 -11.21 8.90 20.25
CA SER A 790 -10.53 8.70 21.53
C SER A 790 -11.18 9.52 22.64
N LEU A 791 -11.50 10.80 22.39
CA LEU A 791 -12.22 11.66 23.33
C LEU A 791 -13.58 11.06 23.70
N ILE A 792 -14.35 10.62 22.71
CA ILE A 792 -15.64 9.96 22.94
C ILE A 792 -15.47 8.70 23.80
N ARG A 793 -14.48 7.83 23.48
CA ARG A 793 -14.23 6.61 24.25
C ARG A 793 -13.86 6.91 25.70
N LEU A 794 -12.98 7.89 25.93
CA LEU A 794 -12.56 8.31 27.27
C LEU A 794 -13.73 8.87 28.10
N SER A 795 -14.56 9.74 27.51
CA SER A 795 -15.74 10.31 28.19
C SER A 795 -16.76 9.22 28.54
N VAL A 796 -17.02 8.29 27.61
CA VAL A 796 -17.91 7.14 27.84
C VAL A 796 -17.34 6.21 28.91
N ALA A 797 -16.04 5.93 28.90
CA ALA A 797 -15.38 5.11 29.91
C ALA A 797 -15.49 5.74 31.29
N ARG A 798 -15.35 7.06 31.41
CA ARG A 798 -15.49 7.78 32.68
C ARG A 798 -16.90 7.72 33.22
N ALA A 799 -17.91 7.95 32.38
CA ALA A 799 -19.31 7.79 32.75
C ALA A 799 -19.60 6.36 33.27
N ARG A 800 -19.03 5.32 32.64
CA ARG A 800 -19.13 3.93 33.11
C ARG A 800 -18.48 3.70 34.47
N VAL A 801 -17.29 4.27 34.71
CA VAL A 801 -16.61 4.19 36.02
C VAL A 801 -17.46 4.81 37.12
N LEU A 802 -18.22 5.88 36.81
CA LEU A 802 -19.12 6.55 37.73
C LEU A 802 -20.53 5.94 37.79
N LEU A 803 -20.77 4.85 37.07
CA LEU A 803 -22.07 4.16 36.96
C LEU A 803 -23.20 5.05 36.44
N ARG A 804 -22.89 6.00 35.54
CA ARG A 804 -23.87 6.89 34.89
C ARG A 804 -24.40 6.26 33.59
N ASP A 805 -25.67 6.52 33.28
CA ASP A 805 -26.33 6.12 32.02
C ASP A 805 -26.19 7.17 30.90
N GLU A 806 -25.71 8.37 31.25
CA GLU A 806 -25.47 9.46 30.32
C GLU A 806 -24.08 10.08 30.55
N VAL A 807 -23.45 10.51 29.46
CA VAL A 807 -22.15 11.20 29.48
C VAL A 807 -22.40 12.68 29.62
N THR A 808 -21.94 13.27 30.73
CA THR A 808 -22.13 14.69 31.03
C THR A 808 -20.99 15.56 30.47
N VAL A 809 -21.15 16.88 30.52
CA VAL A 809 -20.09 17.83 30.13
C VAL A 809 -18.84 17.64 31.00
N GLU A 810 -19.00 17.35 32.29
CA GLU A 810 -17.89 17.07 33.20
C GLU A 810 -17.02 15.90 32.70
N ASP A 811 -17.64 14.88 32.10
CA ASP A 811 -16.97 13.70 31.56
C ASP A 811 -16.23 14.01 30.25
N ALA A 812 -16.76 14.94 29.45
CA ALA A 812 -16.06 15.50 28.31
C ALA A 812 -14.82 16.30 28.77
N GLU A 813 -14.94 17.15 29.79
CA GLU A 813 -13.84 18.00 30.26
C GLU A 813 -12.68 17.20 30.85
N ALA A 814 -12.96 16.14 31.61
CA ALA A 814 -11.88 15.29 32.12
C ALA A 814 -11.17 14.50 31.01
N ALA A 815 -11.90 14.02 30.00
CA ALA A 815 -11.29 13.38 28.83
C ALA A 815 -10.40 14.36 28.07
N ILE A 816 -10.83 15.62 27.93
CA ILE A 816 -10.07 16.71 27.32
C ILE A 816 -8.81 17.02 28.13
N ARG A 817 -8.91 17.08 29.46
CA ARG A 817 -7.76 17.27 30.35
C ARG A 817 -6.71 16.17 30.17
N LEU A 818 -7.14 14.90 30.14
CA LEU A 818 -6.23 13.76 29.91
C LEU A 818 -5.60 13.79 28.52
N MET A 819 -6.37 14.13 27.49
CA MET A 819 -5.85 14.27 26.13
C MET A 819 -4.82 15.41 26.07
N ASN A 820 -5.11 16.59 26.61
CA ASN A 820 -4.16 17.70 26.65
C ASN A 820 -2.88 17.35 27.41
N TYR A 821 -2.98 16.64 28.54
CA TYR A 821 -1.80 16.16 29.26
C TYR A 821 -0.97 15.21 28.39
N SER A 822 -1.60 14.25 27.73
CA SER A 822 -0.92 13.32 26.81
C SER A 822 -0.23 14.05 25.65
N LEU A 823 -0.94 14.94 24.95
CA LEU A 823 -0.39 15.75 23.85
C LEU A 823 0.74 16.68 24.34
N GLY A 824 0.55 17.32 25.50
CA GLY A 824 1.52 18.22 26.12
C GLY A 824 2.82 17.52 26.50
N THR A 825 2.75 16.30 27.04
CA THR A 825 3.97 15.53 27.34
C THR A 825 4.80 15.21 26.08
N ALA A 826 4.18 15.12 24.91
CA ALA A 826 4.86 14.92 23.62
C ALA A 826 5.25 16.21 22.89
N GLY A 827 5.19 17.37 23.57
CA GLY A 827 5.71 18.64 23.05
C GLY A 827 4.69 19.52 22.32
N LEU A 828 3.38 19.24 22.43
CA LEU A 828 2.33 20.14 21.94
C LEU A 828 1.80 20.99 23.10
N ASP A 829 2.28 22.23 23.25
CA ASP A 829 1.73 23.15 24.25
C ASP A 829 0.41 23.76 23.73
N VAL A 830 -0.72 23.20 24.20
CA VAL A 830 -2.08 23.62 23.81
C VAL A 830 -2.55 24.84 24.63
N SER A 831 -1.85 25.16 25.73
CA SER A 831 -2.28 26.16 26.73
C SER A 831 -1.82 27.58 26.46
N SER A 832 -0.63 27.78 25.90
CA SER A 832 0.03 29.09 25.91
C SER A 832 -0.32 30.01 24.74
N GLY A 833 -0.80 29.48 23.60
CA GLY A 833 -1.07 30.30 22.40
C GLY A 833 0.14 31.12 21.92
N LYS A 834 1.32 30.87 22.48
CA LYS A 834 2.62 31.48 22.25
C LYS A 834 3.65 30.44 22.61
N ILE A 835 4.37 29.96 21.61
CA ILE A 835 5.62 29.25 21.81
C ILE A 835 6.51 30.15 22.67
N ASP A 836 6.98 29.66 23.83
CA ASP A 836 8.02 30.34 24.61
C ASP A 836 9.31 30.32 23.77
N ILE A 837 9.53 31.43 23.06
CA ILE A 837 10.65 31.70 22.17
C ILE A 837 11.99 31.76 22.95
N ASP A 838 11.96 31.80 24.28
CA ASP A 838 13.16 31.90 25.10
C ASP A 838 13.96 30.58 25.24
N ILE A 839 13.33 29.41 25.09
CA ILE A 839 14.06 28.12 25.10
C ILE A 839 14.68 27.83 23.72
N LEU A 840 14.21 28.49 22.66
CA LEU A 840 14.72 28.39 21.28
C LEU A 840 15.86 29.39 20.97
N MET A 841 16.05 30.44 21.77
CA MET A 841 16.94 31.57 21.46
C MET A 841 18.32 31.54 22.13
N THR A 842 18.69 30.49 22.89
CA THR A 842 20.11 30.23 23.22
C THR A 842 20.75 29.36 22.13
N GLY A 843 20.84 29.93 20.92
CA GLY A 843 21.33 29.31 19.68
C GLY A 843 22.82 28.92 19.64
N ARG A 844 23.33 28.21 20.64
CA ARG A 844 24.71 27.66 20.65
C ARG A 844 24.79 26.13 20.60
N SER A 845 23.70 25.39 20.82
CA SER A 845 23.74 23.91 20.86
C SER A 845 23.45 23.23 19.51
N ARG A 846 22.50 23.73 18.70
CA ARG A 846 22.02 23.06 17.47
C ARG A 846 23.10 22.93 16.39
N SER A 847 23.89 23.99 16.18
CA SER A 847 25.02 23.97 15.23
C SER A 847 26.13 22.99 15.64
N LYS A 848 26.40 22.87 16.96
CA LYS A 848 27.40 21.93 17.47
C LYS A 848 26.97 20.47 17.32
N TRP A 849 25.70 20.18 17.62
CA TRP A 849 25.12 18.83 17.47
C TRP A 849 25.08 18.35 16.03
N GLU A 850 24.74 19.24 15.09
CA GLU A 850 24.75 18.94 13.66
C GLU A 850 26.15 18.58 13.16
N LYS A 851 27.18 19.33 13.61
CA LYS A 851 28.59 19.03 13.33
C LYS A 851 29.05 17.71 13.96
N MET A 852 28.66 17.42 15.20
CA MET A 852 28.94 16.14 15.86
C MET A 852 28.34 14.94 15.11
N ARG A 853 27.11 15.08 14.60
CA ARG A 853 26.45 14.03 13.80
C ARG A 853 27.19 13.76 12.49
N ILE A 854 27.69 14.81 11.83
CA ILE A 854 28.50 14.69 10.62
C ILE A 854 29.79 13.91 10.91
N ILE A 855 30.48 14.25 12.02
CA ILE A 855 31.72 13.57 12.45
C ILE A 855 31.45 12.07 12.73
N LEU A 856 30.36 11.72 13.43
CA LEU A 856 30.02 10.32 13.71
C LEU A 856 29.72 9.49 12.47
N LYS A 857 29.04 10.09 11.49
CA LYS A 857 28.72 9.41 10.23
C LYS A 857 29.98 9.14 9.42
N GLU A 858 30.97 10.05 9.45
CA GLU A 858 32.25 9.80 8.79
C GLU A 858 33.12 8.77 9.52
N ILE A 859 33.07 8.72 10.85
CA ILE A 859 33.69 7.63 11.62
C ILE A 859 33.09 6.28 11.19
N GLU A 860 31.76 6.20 11.06
CA GLU A 860 31.06 4.98 10.63
C GLU A 860 31.42 4.56 9.20
N ASN A 861 31.49 5.52 8.26
CA ASN A 861 31.91 5.24 6.89
C ASN A 861 33.34 4.69 6.83
N LEU A 862 34.27 5.30 7.59
CA LEU A 862 35.68 4.87 7.61
C LEU A 862 35.91 3.56 8.37
N GLU A 863 35.12 3.29 9.42
CA GLU A 863 35.11 1.99 10.09
C GLU A 863 34.62 0.87 9.17
N GLY A 864 33.65 1.16 8.28
CA GLY A 864 33.14 0.21 7.29
C GLY A 864 34.16 -0.18 6.21
N GLU A 865 35.08 0.72 5.85
CA GLU A 865 36.08 0.51 4.79
C GLU A 865 37.37 -0.14 5.29
N ILE A 866 37.91 0.27 6.46
CA ILE A 866 39.29 -0.07 6.90
C ILE A 866 39.32 -0.61 8.35
N GLY A 867 38.20 -0.60 9.09
CA GLY A 867 38.10 -1.12 10.46
C GLY A 867 38.69 -0.23 11.56
N LYS A 868 39.47 0.81 11.22
CA LYS A 868 39.92 1.91 12.09
C LYS A 868 39.85 3.23 11.31
N ALA A 869 39.41 4.32 11.94
CA ALA A 869 39.39 5.64 11.31
C ALA A 869 40.63 6.45 11.71
N SER A 870 41.43 6.89 10.73
CA SER A 870 42.58 7.79 10.97
C SER A 870 42.13 9.24 11.19
N LEU A 871 42.71 9.93 12.18
CA LEU A 871 42.40 11.33 12.50
C LEU A 871 42.65 12.29 11.33
N SER A 872 43.71 12.05 10.55
CA SER A 872 44.08 12.89 9.41
C SER A 872 43.07 12.80 8.26
N GLU A 873 42.63 11.58 7.96
CA GLU A 873 41.60 11.28 6.95
C GLU A 873 40.23 11.83 7.37
N LEU A 874 39.86 11.63 8.65
CA LEU A 874 38.59 12.10 9.21
C LEU A 874 38.50 13.63 9.20
N ARG A 875 39.61 14.29 9.53
CA ARG A 875 39.75 15.75 9.46
C ARG A 875 39.58 16.26 8.04
N ARG A 876 40.18 15.60 7.05
CA ARG A 876 40.04 15.98 5.63
C ARG A 876 38.58 15.91 5.18
N ARG A 877 37.90 14.78 5.44
CA ARG A 877 36.47 14.61 5.09
C ARG A 877 35.54 15.57 5.85
N CYS A 878 35.92 15.98 7.06
CA CYS A 878 35.16 16.97 7.83
C CYS A 878 35.42 18.42 7.39
N ALA A 879 36.62 18.73 6.90
CA ALA A 879 36.96 20.02 6.31
C ALA A 879 36.14 20.27 5.03
N ASP A 880 35.99 19.25 4.18
CA ASP A 880 35.13 19.29 2.99
C ASP A 880 33.65 19.59 3.32
N LYS A 881 33.25 19.40 4.59
CA LYS A 881 31.89 19.63 5.10
C LYS A 881 31.77 20.89 5.98
N LYS A 882 32.69 21.85 5.85
CA LYS A 882 32.69 23.16 6.55
C LYS A 882 32.83 23.08 8.07
N ILE A 883 33.58 22.11 8.59
CA ILE A 883 34.00 22.07 10.00
C ILE A 883 35.43 22.60 10.10
N GLU A 884 35.62 23.71 10.83
CA GLU A 884 36.94 24.33 11.01
C GLU A 884 37.89 23.40 11.80
N PRO A 885 39.21 23.41 11.50
CA PRO A 885 40.17 22.50 12.13
C PRO A 885 40.18 22.58 13.67
N ASP A 886 40.14 23.79 14.23
CA ASP A 886 40.14 24.01 15.68
C ASP A 886 38.81 23.57 16.34
N GLU A 887 37.71 23.65 15.61
CA GLU A 887 36.39 23.24 16.08
C GLU A 887 36.26 21.72 16.05
N PHE A 888 36.84 21.07 15.03
CA PHE A 888 36.91 19.63 14.90
C PHE A 888 37.62 18.97 16.09
N TYR A 889 38.83 19.43 16.45
CA TYR A 889 39.57 18.86 17.58
C TYR A 889 38.83 19.05 18.91
N LYS A 890 38.19 20.22 19.12
CA LYS A 890 37.36 20.47 20.30
C LYS A 890 36.14 19.56 20.39
N LEU A 891 35.45 19.32 19.27
CA LEU A 891 34.27 18.45 19.23
C LEU A 891 34.65 16.98 19.45
N ILE A 892 35.77 16.53 18.88
CA ILE A 892 36.28 15.17 19.06
C ILE A 892 36.75 14.93 20.52
N GLU A 893 37.43 15.89 21.14
CA GLU A 893 37.77 15.83 22.57
C GLU A 893 36.51 15.76 23.44
N GLN A 894 35.49 16.57 23.16
CA GLN A 894 34.21 16.48 23.88
C GLN A 894 33.53 15.12 23.69
N MET A 895 33.59 14.53 22.49
CA MET A 895 33.05 13.19 22.24
C MET A 895 33.80 12.09 22.98
N ARG A 896 35.10 12.29 23.22
CA ARG A 896 35.93 11.42 24.06
C ARG A 896 35.51 11.52 25.53
N GLU A 897 35.34 12.73 26.05
CA GLU A 897 34.86 12.98 27.42
C GLU A 897 33.47 12.39 27.67
N GLN A 898 32.59 12.46 26.66
CA GLN A 898 31.23 11.90 26.70
C GLN A 898 31.18 10.37 26.49
N GLY A 899 32.32 9.72 26.22
CA GLY A 899 32.40 8.27 26.01
C GLY A 899 31.71 7.78 24.72
N VAL A 900 31.60 8.65 23.71
CA VAL A 900 31.01 8.33 22.40
C VAL A 900 32.07 7.72 21.46
N VAL A 901 33.30 8.22 21.56
CA VAL A 901 34.46 7.74 20.78
C VAL A 901 35.64 7.42 21.70
N MET A 902 36.45 6.44 21.31
CA MET A 902 37.69 6.04 21.97
C MET A 902 38.86 6.16 21.01
N PHE A 903 40.05 6.38 21.55
CA PHE A 903 41.30 6.46 20.80
C PHE A 903 42.15 5.22 21.14
N PRO A 904 42.27 4.24 20.23
CA PRO A 904 43.14 3.09 20.43
C PRO A 904 44.62 3.45 20.39
N ASP A 905 45.00 4.43 19.55
CA ASP A 905 46.35 4.92 19.29
C ASP A 905 46.30 6.47 19.16
N GLU A 906 47.43 7.19 19.22
CA GLU A 906 47.44 8.68 19.10
C GLU A 906 46.79 9.19 17.81
N ASP A 907 46.78 8.38 16.76
CA ASP A 907 46.40 8.81 15.40
C ASP A 907 45.11 8.13 14.87
N THR A 908 44.43 7.34 15.71
CA THR A 908 43.19 6.62 15.31
C THR A 908 42.04 6.83 16.29
N VAL A 909 40.83 6.94 15.74
CA VAL A 909 39.57 7.10 16.48
C VAL A 909 38.64 5.95 16.14
N ARG A 910 37.93 5.46 17.14
CA ARG A 910 36.91 4.42 16.99
C ARG A 910 35.67 4.81 17.78
N ARG A 911 34.48 4.50 17.25
CA ARG A 911 33.24 4.62 18.01
C ARG A 911 33.17 3.53 19.09
N ILE A 912 32.72 3.91 20.28
CA ILE A 912 32.41 2.93 21.32
C ILE A 912 31.07 2.27 20.96
N LYS A 913 31.09 1.01 20.51
CA LYS A 913 29.88 0.20 20.32
C LYS A 913 29.38 -0.24 21.71
N ARG A 914 28.22 0.24 22.15
CA ARG A 914 27.54 -0.18 23.39
C ARG A 914 26.23 -0.87 23.07
#